data_AF-A0A1E1IUE3-F1
#
_entry.id   AF-A0A1E1IUE3-F1
#
_cell.length_a   1.000
_cell.length_b   1.000
_cell.length_c   1.000
_cell.angle_alpha   90.00
_cell.angle_beta   90.00
_cell.angle_gamma   90.00
#
_symmetry.space_group_name_H-M   'P 1'
#
loop_
_entity.id
_entity.type
_entity.pdbx_description
1 polymer ?
#
loop_
_entity_poly.entity_id
_entity_poly.type
_entity_poly.pdbx_seq_one_letter_code
_entity_poly.pdbx_strand_id
1 'polypeptide(L)'
;MSRMATGDHLKLLKGQLSEKEFRIGELENRVKDLFIEAKELDEKLRIANRNARVLEEENSNYHIRIKSLEKESDTSDVFPLQREAMKLIQENEELRKSLTEAERHVKQMSIRERNSDHGADKRIRELQSECERMQKERLRESKELENTRHQCADLRKRLDDNEETLKSAKELWDQERERYQQKIDELLDFNKRAERPLVTPFARNRNGGVEEPLEQFLLKEEVAQLERKLKEAQHKSWEKEKEWVRTENELRHRISELQVNGSSEGRNDEALFQAMKDQVRSLQDEIQALRYDRRGSRSAQAVPMSLIHASSTVKPAAKSCLLEEWAARYESVSRANDDLRDQADAAKVKILELQNVIDEKVVTCKEMEVRLAAAQKQLEDASHESLTDRLSSVRSTGGYSYGSRATGAPHSQDDARAMIVLKQRVRDLEAELKKLNSAQEQKEAISNVRIKEYEKQIVELLHENANLRDVGRAQVDSEGGDTVINFLDGVMRLTKDKRESVEEVMRLLEFTWDSEDEANRQLRRAKYQGAAMAARGAAKDDEIQRLQKYVSDLESKLRDTEKLAHDNDDLKDTVGALRKQNRGVTSENDRLRKKVGDLEKDKEEVVQQQSAKQNEAKRRVEKLQAEIVDLTRKLTNARKAGSRPVSPNISARSPQPVTRSPRPSARRRTPEAIALSELSVRSTDEQHRSAIPEGAHLAFTVVMLMDVLRNGRPITEPGHVIIKLKSIKEKYRTSVKVLSSVIRFDETFVFYLAQPDQDVITLHVFYKQHGVSREFHIGDACFSMATLYRGVPRQRIAPVVQNPGTKEARRAAQVEVCLQTDDFGKTMEPTEEEVKKDRTSFNELVKKFENSAPEMLHAVDVYMASNELQ
;
A
#
# COMPACT_ATOMS: atom_id res chain seq x y z
N MET A 1 0.15 13.00 -27.69
CA MET A 1 0.53 13.19 -26.27
C MET A 1 1.81 14.01 -26.22
N SER A 2 1.72 15.24 -25.72
CA SER A 2 2.83 16.20 -25.72
C SER A 2 3.80 15.88 -24.58
N ARG A 3 5.07 15.57 -24.90
CA ARG A 3 6.13 15.39 -23.91
C ARG A 3 6.51 16.76 -23.34
N MET A 4 5.88 17.16 -22.24
CA MET A 4 6.36 18.31 -21.47
C MET A 4 7.71 17.97 -20.86
N ALA A 5 8.68 18.88 -20.99
CA ALA A 5 10.04 18.71 -20.52
C ALA A 5 10.05 18.57 -18.99
N THR A 6 10.69 17.51 -18.51
CA THR A 6 10.84 17.17 -17.07
C THR A 6 11.44 18.30 -16.23
N GLY A 7 12.14 19.26 -16.85
CA GLY A 7 12.67 20.44 -16.18
C GLY A 7 11.62 21.44 -15.68
N ASP A 8 10.45 21.52 -16.33
CA ASP A 8 9.42 22.50 -15.94
C ASP A 8 8.64 22.05 -14.70
N HIS A 9 8.47 20.73 -14.53
CA HIS A 9 7.85 20.16 -13.33
C HIS A 9 8.71 20.40 -12.08
N LEU A 10 10.04 20.33 -12.21
CA LEU A 10 10.96 20.55 -11.09
C LEU A 10 11.02 22.03 -10.68
N LYS A 11 10.89 22.96 -11.64
CA LYS A 11 10.75 24.40 -11.35
C LYS A 11 9.43 24.72 -10.67
N LEU A 12 8.33 24.08 -11.09
CA LEU A 12 7.02 24.23 -10.47
C LEU A 12 7.02 23.74 -9.02
N LEU A 13 7.62 22.57 -8.76
CA LEU A 13 7.77 22.04 -7.40
C LEU A 13 8.63 22.91 -6.50
N LYS A 14 9.74 23.46 -7.00
CA LYS A 14 10.58 24.42 -6.25
C LYS A 14 9.81 25.69 -5.92
N GLY A 15 9.01 26.21 -6.85
CA GLY A 15 8.12 27.34 -6.62
C GLY A 15 7.11 27.05 -5.50
N GLN A 16 6.42 25.91 -5.59
CA GLN A 16 5.44 25.49 -4.59
C GLN A 16 6.05 25.26 -3.20
N LEU A 17 7.29 24.76 -3.12
CA LEU A 17 8.01 24.60 -1.86
C LEU A 17 8.35 25.95 -1.23
N SER A 18 8.91 26.88 -2.02
CA SER A 18 9.25 28.23 -1.51
C SER A 18 8.00 29.01 -1.05
N GLU A 19 6.87 28.83 -1.71
CA GLU A 19 5.59 29.43 -1.32
C GLU A 19 5.06 28.84 0.00
N LYS A 20 5.20 27.52 0.18
CA LYS A 20 4.83 26.85 1.44
C LYS A 20 5.74 27.28 2.60
N GLU A 21 7.04 27.39 2.38
CA GLU A 21 8.00 27.86 3.38
C GLU A 21 7.71 29.30 3.81
N PHE A 22 7.42 30.18 2.85
CA PHE A 22 6.99 31.55 3.13
C PHE A 22 5.71 31.58 3.98
N ARG A 23 4.72 30.75 3.63
CA ARG A 23 3.45 30.66 4.35
C ARG A 23 3.59 30.10 5.76
N ILE A 24 4.53 29.17 5.97
CA ILE A 24 4.87 28.68 7.31
C ILE A 24 5.47 29.83 8.14
N GLY A 25 6.40 30.61 7.58
CA GLY A 25 6.97 31.78 8.26
C GLY A 25 5.92 32.84 8.63
N GLU A 26 4.94 33.11 7.77
CA GLU A 26 3.81 33.99 8.09
C GLU A 26 2.94 33.45 9.24
N LEU A 27 2.65 32.14 9.24
CA LEU A 27 1.88 31.50 10.30
C LEU A 27 2.63 31.51 11.64
N GLU A 28 3.94 31.27 11.63
CA GLU A 28 4.78 31.35 12.84
C GLU A 28 4.80 32.77 13.43
N ASN A 29 4.91 33.79 12.57
CA ASN A 29 4.83 35.18 13.01
C ASN A 29 3.43 35.51 13.56
N ARG A 30 2.36 35.01 12.92
CA ARG A 30 1.00 35.19 13.41
C ARG A 30 0.78 34.54 14.77
N VAL A 31 1.35 33.35 15.01
CA VAL A 31 1.30 32.69 16.32
C VAL A 31 2.06 33.49 17.38
N LYS A 32 3.22 34.07 17.05
CA LYS A 32 3.95 34.96 17.96
C LYS A 32 3.15 36.21 18.32
N ASP A 33 2.51 36.84 17.34
CA ASP A 33 1.65 38.01 17.56
C ASP A 33 0.46 37.66 18.48
N LEU A 34 -0.19 36.52 18.25
CA LEU A 34 -1.29 36.04 19.11
C LEU A 34 -0.82 35.74 20.54
N PHE A 35 0.41 35.24 20.73
CA PHE A 35 0.99 35.05 22.06
C PHE A 35 1.26 36.38 22.79
N ILE A 36 1.67 37.42 22.06
CA ILE A 36 1.86 38.77 22.61
C ILE A 36 0.49 39.36 22.99
N GLU A 37 -0.50 39.25 22.11
CA GLU A 37 -1.87 39.72 22.37
C GLU A 37 -2.51 39.01 23.58
N ALA A 38 -2.31 37.70 23.71
CA ALA A 38 -2.78 36.94 24.87
C ALA A 38 -2.13 37.41 26.18
N LYS A 39 -0.83 37.72 26.18
CA LYS A 39 -0.14 38.29 27.35
C LYS A 39 -0.64 39.68 27.71
N GLU A 40 -0.92 40.53 26.72
CA GLU A 40 -1.50 41.84 26.95
C GLU A 40 -2.92 41.75 27.54
N LEU A 41 -3.73 40.80 27.07
CA LEU A 41 -5.07 40.57 27.61
C LEU A 41 -5.03 40.04 29.04
N ASP A 42 -4.09 39.16 29.38
CA ASP A 42 -3.90 38.65 30.75
C ASP A 42 -3.50 39.79 31.72
N GLU A 43 -2.61 40.69 31.28
CA GLU A 43 -2.25 41.87 32.09
C GLU A 43 -3.41 42.86 32.23
N LYS A 44 -4.18 43.10 31.16
CA LYS A 44 -5.40 43.92 31.21
C LYS A 44 -6.43 43.33 32.18
N LEU A 45 -6.58 42.00 32.19
CA LEU A 45 -7.48 41.30 33.10
C LEU A 45 -7.00 41.37 34.56
N ARG A 46 -5.69 41.28 34.80
CA ARG A 46 -5.10 41.56 36.12
C ARG A 46 -5.39 42.97 36.61
N ILE A 47 -5.21 43.98 35.76
CA ILE A 47 -5.47 45.38 36.10
C ILE A 47 -6.97 45.59 36.37
N ALA A 48 -7.85 45.02 35.54
CA ALA A 48 -9.29 45.09 35.72
C ALA A 48 -9.74 44.47 37.05
N ASN A 49 -9.21 43.29 37.41
CA ASN A 49 -9.48 42.64 38.69
C ASN A 49 -8.99 43.47 39.88
N ARG A 50 -7.82 44.11 39.76
CA ARG A 50 -7.31 45.03 40.79
C ARG A 50 -8.22 46.25 40.97
N ASN A 51 -8.66 46.85 39.87
CA ASN A 51 -9.56 48.00 39.88
C ASN A 51 -10.93 47.65 40.45
N ALA A 52 -11.47 46.47 40.11
CA ALA A 52 -12.72 45.97 40.69
C ALA A 52 -12.62 45.86 42.21
N ARG A 53 -11.50 45.34 42.74
CA ARG A 53 -11.26 45.22 44.17
C ARG A 53 -11.18 46.58 44.87
N VAL A 54 -10.49 47.55 44.27
CA VAL A 54 -10.43 48.92 44.78
C VAL A 54 -11.82 49.56 44.83
N LEU A 55 -12.64 49.36 43.79
CA LEU A 55 -14.01 49.87 43.75
C LEU A 55 -14.90 49.20 44.80
N GLU A 56 -14.72 47.90 45.08
CA GLU A 56 -15.41 47.21 46.18
C GLU A 56 -15.02 47.76 47.57
N GLU A 57 -13.74 48.06 47.78
CA GLU A 57 -13.24 48.70 49.01
C GLU A 57 -13.76 50.14 49.16
N GLU A 58 -13.77 50.93 48.08
CA GLU A 58 -14.35 52.27 48.07
C GLU A 58 -15.85 52.25 48.35
N ASN A 59 -16.61 51.33 47.71
CA ASN A 59 -18.04 51.15 47.99
C ASN A 59 -18.29 50.74 49.44
N SER A 60 -17.46 49.86 50.00
CA SER A 60 -17.56 49.47 51.41
C SER A 60 -17.31 50.68 52.32
N ASN A 61 -16.33 51.53 51.99
CA ASN A 61 -16.07 52.78 52.72
C ASN A 61 -17.22 53.80 52.60
N TYR A 62 -17.85 53.93 51.43
CA TYR A 62 -19.03 54.78 51.26
C TYR A 62 -20.21 54.26 52.09
N HIS A 63 -20.45 52.94 52.12
CA HIS A 63 -21.48 52.36 52.98
C HIS A 63 -21.24 52.61 54.47
N ILE A 64 -19.97 52.57 54.92
CA ILE A 64 -19.61 52.91 56.31
C ILE A 64 -19.88 54.40 56.58
N ARG A 65 -19.51 55.30 55.65
CA ARG A 65 -19.76 56.75 55.78
C ARG A 65 -21.24 57.09 55.80
N ILE A 66 -22.04 56.44 54.95
CA ILE A 66 -23.51 56.60 54.94
C ILE A 66 -24.11 56.12 56.27
N LYS A 67 -23.68 54.95 56.78
CA LYS A 67 -24.12 54.45 58.09
C LYS A 67 -23.71 55.35 59.26
N SER A 68 -22.57 56.05 59.18
CA SER A 68 -22.19 57.03 60.21
C SER A 68 -22.99 58.33 60.12
N LEU A 69 -23.34 58.78 58.91
CA LEU A 69 -24.19 59.95 58.70
C LEU A 69 -25.65 59.70 59.14
N GLU A 70 -26.16 58.47 59.00
CA GLU A 70 -27.48 58.08 59.54
C GLU A 70 -27.57 58.15 61.07
N LYS A 71 -26.44 58.23 61.79
CA LYS A 71 -26.40 58.32 63.26
C LYS A 71 -26.28 59.76 63.79
N GLU A 72 -25.99 60.75 62.94
CA GLU A 72 -25.82 62.16 63.33
C GLU A 72 -26.88 63.06 62.69
N SER A 73 -27.99 63.24 63.40
CA SER A 73 -28.95 64.37 63.44
C SER A 73 -29.57 64.98 62.16
N ASP A 74 -30.87 65.25 62.31
CA ASP A 74 -31.65 66.35 61.72
C ASP A 74 -31.70 66.50 60.19
N THR A 75 -32.75 65.86 59.69
CA THR A 75 -33.40 66.02 58.40
C THR A 75 -33.74 67.47 58.08
N SER A 76 -33.05 68.11 57.14
CA SER A 76 -33.63 69.20 56.32
C SER A 76 -32.87 69.57 55.03
N ASP A 77 -31.65 69.07 54.76
CA ASP A 77 -30.86 69.49 53.57
C ASP A 77 -30.49 68.37 52.57
N VAL A 78 -31.19 67.23 52.61
CA VAL A 78 -30.79 65.96 51.93
C VAL A 78 -31.32 65.82 50.48
N PHE A 79 -32.24 66.69 50.03
CA PHE A 79 -32.93 66.55 48.75
C PHE A 79 -32.05 66.56 47.47
N PRO A 80 -30.95 67.33 47.37
CA PRO A 80 -30.10 67.30 46.17
C PRO A 80 -29.30 65.99 46.02
N LEU A 81 -28.75 65.48 47.13
CA LEU A 81 -27.96 64.25 47.18
C LEU A 81 -28.78 63.00 46.85
N GLN A 82 -30.05 62.97 47.26
CA GLN A 82 -30.94 61.85 46.96
C GLN A 82 -31.25 61.73 45.46
N ARG A 83 -31.33 62.87 44.74
CA ARG A 83 -31.60 62.89 43.30
C ARG A 83 -30.39 62.42 42.50
N GLU A 84 -29.19 62.81 42.92
CA GLU A 84 -27.94 62.35 42.31
C GLU A 84 -27.70 60.86 42.58
N ALA A 85 -27.97 60.38 43.80
CA ALA A 85 -27.92 58.96 44.13
C ALA A 85 -28.89 58.13 43.28
N MET A 86 -30.14 58.59 43.09
CA MET A 86 -31.11 57.92 42.20
C MET A 86 -30.64 57.84 40.75
N LYS A 87 -29.95 58.89 40.26
CA LYS A 87 -29.40 58.92 38.91
C LYS A 87 -28.24 57.93 38.74
N LEU A 88 -27.35 57.84 39.72
CA LEU A 88 -26.26 56.87 39.75
C LEU A 88 -26.75 55.41 39.88
N ILE A 89 -27.88 55.19 40.57
CA ILE A 89 -28.53 53.87 40.63
C ILE A 89 -29.07 53.47 39.26
N GLN A 90 -29.74 54.37 38.54
CA GLN A 90 -30.23 54.12 37.18
C GLN A 90 -29.09 53.85 36.20
N GLU A 91 -28.02 54.66 36.20
CA GLU A 91 -26.83 54.41 35.36
C GLU A 91 -26.19 53.06 35.69
N ASN A 92 -26.11 52.66 36.97
CA ASN A 92 -25.62 51.33 37.34
C ASN A 92 -26.53 50.20 36.84
N GLU A 93 -27.84 50.37 36.86
CA GLU A 93 -28.78 49.39 36.32
C GLU A 93 -28.66 49.25 34.79
N GLU A 94 -28.47 50.37 34.08
CA GLU A 94 -28.21 50.35 32.64
C GLU A 94 -26.87 49.69 32.30
N LEU A 95 -25.80 49.99 33.06
CA LEU A 95 -24.50 49.34 32.90
C LEU A 95 -24.58 47.84 33.20
N ARG A 96 -25.33 47.42 34.22
CA ARG A 96 -25.57 45.98 34.51
C ARG A 96 -26.33 45.31 33.38
N LYS A 97 -27.37 45.95 32.82
CA LYS A 97 -28.09 45.42 31.66
C LYS A 97 -27.15 45.27 30.45
N SER A 98 -26.39 46.31 30.13
CA SER A 98 -25.41 46.29 29.03
C SER A 98 -24.35 45.20 29.23
N LEU A 99 -23.84 45.02 30.46
CA LEU A 99 -22.91 43.95 30.79
C LEU A 99 -23.52 42.57 30.53
N THR A 100 -24.76 42.32 30.97
CA THR A 100 -25.42 41.02 30.72
C THR A 100 -25.68 40.75 29.23
N GLU A 101 -25.91 41.79 28.44
CA GLU A 101 -26.05 41.67 26.98
C GLU A 101 -24.70 41.36 26.31
N ALA A 102 -23.62 42.03 26.72
CA ALA A 102 -22.27 41.73 26.25
C ALA A 102 -21.85 40.31 26.61
N GLU A 103 -22.14 39.84 27.82
CA GLU A 103 -21.89 38.46 28.25
C GLU A 103 -22.66 37.43 27.42
N ARG A 104 -23.94 37.70 27.09
CA ARG A 104 -24.71 36.83 26.18
C ARG A 104 -24.07 36.79 24.79
N HIS A 105 -23.63 37.92 24.26
CA HIS A 105 -22.99 37.99 22.95
C HIS A 105 -21.66 37.20 22.92
N VAL A 106 -20.81 37.34 23.95
CA VAL A 106 -19.57 36.56 24.08
C VAL A 106 -19.84 35.06 24.18
N LYS A 107 -20.85 34.65 24.97
CA LYS A 107 -21.25 33.23 25.04
C LYS A 107 -21.70 32.70 23.67
N GLN A 108 -22.46 33.48 22.92
CA GLN A 108 -22.95 33.09 21.60
C GLN A 108 -21.82 32.98 20.57
N MET A 109 -20.84 33.88 20.61
CA MET A 109 -19.62 33.82 19.80
C MET A 109 -18.78 32.59 20.14
N SER A 110 -18.57 32.31 21.43
CA SER A 110 -17.82 31.14 21.89
C SER A 110 -18.48 29.81 21.45
N ILE A 111 -19.81 29.73 21.43
CA ILE A 111 -20.53 28.56 20.91
C ILE A 111 -20.32 28.41 19.39
N ARG A 112 -20.35 29.52 18.64
CA ARG A 112 -20.09 29.49 17.19
C ARG A 112 -18.67 29.05 16.86
N GLU A 113 -17.67 29.53 17.59
CA GLU A 113 -16.28 29.09 17.44
C GLU A 113 -16.13 27.60 17.74
N ARG A 114 -16.66 27.11 18.87
CA ARG A 114 -16.61 25.68 19.21
C ARG A 114 -17.26 24.80 18.14
N ASN A 115 -18.36 25.25 17.54
CA ASN A 115 -19.02 24.51 16.46
C ASN A 115 -18.19 24.50 15.17
N SER A 116 -17.47 25.60 14.88
CA SER A 116 -16.52 25.68 13.76
C SER A 116 -15.33 24.75 13.97
N ASP A 117 -14.74 24.77 15.18
CA ASP A 117 -13.61 23.90 15.55
C ASP A 117 -13.97 22.42 15.46
N HIS A 118 -15.18 22.05 15.90
CA HIS A 118 -15.66 20.68 15.76
C HIS A 118 -15.79 20.23 14.30
N GLY A 119 -16.14 21.15 13.40
CA GLY A 119 -16.17 20.90 11.96
C GLY A 119 -14.78 20.71 11.35
N ALA A 120 -13.80 21.51 11.79
CA ALA A 120 -12.40 21.38 11.38
C ALA A 120 -11.80 20.05 11.87
N ASP A 121 -12.01 19.69 13.15
CA ASP A 121 -11.54 18.43 13.73
C ASP A 121 -12.15 17.21 13.05
N LYS A 122 -13.40 17.29 12.61
CA LYS A 122 -14.04 16.23 11.83
C LYS A 122 -13.37 16.06 10.47
N ARG A 123 -13.10 17.16 9.76
CA ARG A 123 -12.39 17.12 8.46
C ARG A 123 -10.96 16.61 8.61
N ILE A 124 -10.25 17.00 9.67
CA ILE A 124 -8.90 16.52 9.98
C ILE A 124 -8.93 15.00 10.19
N ARG A 125 -9.90 14.49 10.97
CA ARG A 125 -10.07 13.04 11.18
C ARG A 125 -10.40 12.29 9.89
N GLU A 126 -11.28 12.84 9.05
CA GLU A 126 -11.62 12.26 7.75
C GLU A 126 -10.38 12.19 6.83
N LEU A 127 -9.61 13.28 6.71
CA LEU A 127 -8.36 13.30 5.94
C LEU A 127 -7.29 12.35 6.50
N GLN A 128 -7.17 12.22 7.82
CA GLN A 128 -6.26 11.26 8.45
C GLN A 128 -6.65 9.82 8.09
N SER A 129 -7.93 9.47 8.19
CA SER A 129 -8.42 8.15 7.80
C SER A 129 -8.24 7.85 6.30
N GLU A 130 -8.36 8.86 5.44
CA GLU A 130 -8.08 8.73 4.01
C GLU A 130 -6.58 8.52 3.73
N CYS A 131 -5.70 9.25 4.43
CA CYS A 131 -4.25 9.05 4.35
C CYS A 131 -3.84 7.64 4.80
N GLU A 132 -4.41 7.15 5.91
CA GLU A 132 -4.18 5.77 6.38
C GLU A 132 -4.67 4.72 5.38
N ARG A 133 -5.82 4.97 4.73
CA ARG A 133 -6.35 4.09 3.68
C ARG A 133 -5.40 4.02 2.49
N MET A 134 -4.96 5.17 1.97
CA MET A 134 -4.00 5.24 0.86
C MET A 134 -2.66 4.58 1.22
N GLN A 135 -2.21 4.74 2.46
CA GLN A 135 -0.99 4.09 2.93
C GLN A 135 -1.12 2.56 2.96
N LYS A 136 -2.27 2.04 3.42
CA LYS A 136 -2.56 0.60 3.39
C LYS A 136 -2.63 0.06 1.96
N GLU A 137 -3.20 0.83 1.04
CA GLU A 137 -3.26 0.47 -0.39
C GLU A 137 -1.87 0.41 -1.01
N ARG A 138 -1.02 1.42 -0.80
CA ARG A 138 0.39 1.39 -1.25
C ARG A 138 1.18 0.21 -0.66
N LEU A 139 0.94 -0.13 0.61
CA LEU A 139 1.55 -1.32 1.24
C LEU A 139 1.08 -2.64 0.58
N ARG A 140 -0.19 -2.72 0.16
CA ARG A 140 -0.71 -3.87 -0.60
C ARG A 140 -0.05 -3.94 -1.98
N GLU A 141 0.01 -2.83 -2.71
CA GLU A 141 0.67 -2.75 -4.02
C GLU A 141 2.16 -3.10 -3.93
N SER A 142 2.87 -2.62 -2.91
CA SER A 142 4.28 -2.96 -2.67
C SER A 142 4.46 -4.46 -2.43
N LYS A 143 3.59 -5.10 -1.64
CA LYS A 143 3.62 -6.55 -1.44
C LYS A 143 3.28 -7.33 -2.71
N GLU A 144 2.37 -6.81 -3.53
CA GLU A 144 2.07 -7.40 -4.84
C GLU A 144 3.29 -7.34 -5.77
N LEU A 145 3.96 -6.20 -5.84
CA LEU A 145 5.21 -6.04 -6.61
C LEU A 145 6.35 -6.91 -6.08
N GLU A 146 6.45 -7.07 -4.76
CA GLU A 146 7.45 -7.95 -4.17
C GLU A 146 7.16 -9.42 -4.49
N ASN A 147 5.90 -9.84 -4.45
CA ASN A 147 5.48 -11.19 -4.84
C ASN A 147 5.75 -11.46 -6.33
N THR A 148 5.47 -10.50 -7.22
CA THR A 148 5.80 -10.66 -8.65
C THR A 148 7.30 -10.70 -8.89
N ARG A 149 8.10 -9.93 -8.15
CA ARG A 149 9.58 -10.04 -8.18
C ARG A 149 10.07 -11.42 -7.74
N HIS A 150 9.50 -11.98 -6.67
CA HIS A 150 9.82 -13.34 -6.23
C HIS A 150 9.44 -14.38 -7.30
N GLN A 151 8.27 -14.26 -7.92
CA GLN A 151 7.86 -15.15 -9.02
C GLN A 151 8.81 -15.05 -10.22
N CYS A 152 9.24 -13.84 -10.58
CA CYS A 152 10.25 -13.66 -11.64
C CYS A 152 11.60 -14.27 -11.26
N ALA A 153 12.03 -14.18 -9.99
CA ALA A 153 13.26 -14.81 -9.51
C ALA A 153 13.18 -16.34 -9.55
N ASP A 154 12.05 -16.92 -9.12
CA ASP A 154 11.79 -18.36 -9.18
C ASP A 154 11.76 -18.87 -10.63
N LEU A 155 11.13 -18.12 -11.55
CA LEU A 155 11.12 -18.46 -12.97
C LEU A 155 12.52 -18.41 -13.58
N ARG A 156 13.34 -17.40 -13.22
CA ARG A 156 14.74 -17.33 -13.65
C ARG A 156 15.55 -18.51 -13.14
N LYS A 157 15.41 -18.85 -11.86
CA LYS A 157 16.09 -20.02 -11.27
C LYS A 157 15.72 -21.31 -11.99
N ARG A 158 14.43 -21.52 -12.30
CA ARG A 158 14.00 -22.70 -13.08
C ARG A 158 14.58 -22.71 -14.49
N LEU A 159 14.76 -21.54 -15.10
CA LEU A 159 15.39 -21.41 -16.40
C LEU A 159 16.88 -21.80 -16.31
N ASP A 160 17.58 -21.32 -15.28
CA ASP A 160 18.98 -21.67 -15.02
C ASP A 160 19.14 -23.19 -14.73
N ASP A 161 18.26 -23.78 -13.91
CA ASP A 161 18.25 -25.23 -13.65
C ASP A 161 17.98 -26.04 -14.94
N ASN A 162 17.09 -25.55 -15.82
CA ASN A 162 16.83 -26.16 -17.12
C ASN A 162 18.05 -26.04 -18.07
N GLU A 163 18.76 -24.92 -18.05
CA GLU A 163 20.00 -24.76 -18.81
C GLU A 163 21.10 -25.71 -18.32
N GLU A 164 21.22 -25.91 -17.01
CA GLU A 164 22.19 -26.84 -16.41
C GLU A 164 21.87 -28.30 -16.74
N THR A 165 20.59 -28.69 -16.72
CA THR A 165 20.15 -30.03 -17.13
C THR A 165 20.37 -30.27 -18.62
N LEU A 166 20.10 -29.29 -19.49
CA LEU A 166 20.41 -29.36 -20.92
C LEU A 166 21.92 -29.49 -21.17
N LYS A 167 22.74 -28.74 -20.42
CA LYS A 167 24.20 -28.84 -20.49
C LYS A 167 24.69 -30.23 -20.09
N SER A 168 24.16 -30.79 -19.00
CA SER A 168 24.48 -32.14 -18.54
C SER A 168 24.06 -33.21 -19.55
N ALA A 169 22.87 -33.07 -20.14
CA ALA A 169 22.39 -33.97 -21.19
C ALA A 169 23.29 -33.91 -22.44
N LYS A 170 23.73 -32.71 -22.83
CA LYS A 170 24.68 -32.53 -23.94
C LYS A 170 26.02 -33.21 -23.66
N GLU A 171 26.56 -33.06 -22.46
CA GLU A 171 27.81 -33.73 -22.04
C GLU A 171 27.68 -35.27 -22.10
N LEU A 172 26.55 -35.83 -21.66
CA LEU A 172 26.28 -37.26 -21.78
C LEU A 172 26.19 -37.73 -23.24
N TRP A 173 25.52 -36.95 -24.10
CA TRP A 173 25.45 -37.25 -25.54
C TRP A 173 26.81 -37.18 -26.22
N ASP A 174 27.67 -36.23 -25.83
CA ASP A 174 29.03 -36.13 -26.35
C ASP A 174 29.90 -37.31 -25.88
N GLN A 175 29.75 -37.77 -24.62
CA GLN A 175 30.40 -38.99 -24.12
C GLN A 175 29.94 -40.25 -24.86
N GLU A 176 28.64 -40.40 -25.11
CA GLU A 176 28.12 -41.57 -25.83
C GLU A 176 28.55 -41.55 -27.30
N ARG A 177 28.60 -40.36 -27.92
CA ARG A 177 29.18 -40.19 -29.26
C ARG A 177 30.64 -40.61 -29.29
N GLU A 178 31.43 -40.24 -28.28
CA GLU A 178 32.84 -40.65 -28.17
C GLU A 178 32.98 -42.17 -28.01
N ARG A 179 32.13 -42.82 -27.22
CA ARG A 179 32.08 -44.29 -27.11
C ARG A 179 31.75 -44.98 -28.44
N TYR A 180 30.75 -44.49 -29.16
CA TYR A 180 30.43 -45.04 -30.47
C TYR A 180 31.57 -44.85 -31.46
N GLN A 181 32.24 -43.69 -31.43
CA GLN A 181 33.41 -43.43 -32.26
C GLN A 181 34.55 -44.39 -31.94
N GLN A 182 34.87 -44.62 -30.66
CA GLN A 182 35.85 -45.61 -30.22
C GLN A 182 35.50 -47.02 -30.73
N LYS A 183 34.22 -47.43 -30.61
CA LYS A 183 33.76 -48.74 -31.09
C LYS A 183 33.87 -48.89 -32.61
N ILE A 184 33.60 -47.82 -33.37
CA ILE A 184 33.80 -47.79 -34.82
C ILE A 184 35.29 -47.96 -35.14
N ASP A 185 36.17 -47.27 -34.43
CA ASP A 185 37.62 -47.34 -34.64
C ASP A 185 38.16 -48.74 -34.29
N GLU A 186 37.67 -49.36 -33.22
CA GLU A 186 37.96 -50.75 -32.85
C GLU A 186 37.51 -51.76 -33.92
N LEU A 187 36.31 -51.59 -34.48
CA LEU A 187 35.80 -52.45 -35.56
C LEU A 187 36.63 -52.28 -36.84
N LEU A 188 37.02 -51.05 -37.18
CA LEU A 188 37.90 -50.79 -38.32
C LEU A 188 39.27 -51.42 -38.11
N ASP A 189 39.84 -51.34 -36.91
CA ASP A 189 41.12 -51.97 -36.59
C ASP A 189 41.02 -53.50 -36.53
N PHE A 190 39.91 -54.06 -36.07
CA PHE A 190 39.62 -55.49 -36.15
C PHE A 190 39.56 -55.95 -37.61
N ASN A 191 38.87 -55.22 -38.48
CA ASN A 191 38.77 -55.55 -39.89
C ASN A 191 40.14 -55.49 -40.59
N LYS A 192 40.97 -54.47 -40.30
CA LYS A 192 42.36 -54.40 -40.77
C LYS A 192 43.24 -55.57 -40.29
N ARG A 193 42.97 -56.11 -39.10
CA ARG A 193 43.68 -57.30 -38.57
C ARG A 193 43.18 -58.59 -39.21
N ALA A 194 41.87 -58.70 -39.47
CA ALA A 194 41.24 -59.84 -40.13
C ALA A 194 41.64 -59.94 -41.62
N GLU A 195 41.87 -58.81 -42.30
CA GLU A 195 42.36 -58.75 -43.68
C GLU A 195 43.86 -59.04 -43.83
N ARG A 196 44.60 -59.42 -42.77
CA ARG A 196 45.95 -59.96 -42.95
C ARG A 196 45.84 -61.28 -43.75
N PRO A 197 46.37 -61.34 -44.99
CA PRO A 197 46.26 -62.55 -45.78
C PRO A 197 47.13 -63.63 -45.14
N LEU A 198 46.49 -64.70 -44.66
CA LEU A 198 47.16 -66.00 -44.53
C LEU A 198 47.51 -66.45 -45.96
N VAL A 199 48.73 -66.12 -46.37
CA VAL A 199 49.31 -66.60 -47.63
C VAL A 199 49.52 -68.11 -47.49
N THR A 200 48.56 -68.88 -47.99
CA THR A 200 48.77 -70.28 -48.39
C THR A 200 48.56 -70.39 -49.91
N PRO A 201 49.60 -70.78 -50.67
CA PRO A 201 49.53 -70.82 -52.12
C PRO A 201 49.22 -72.25 -52.62
N PHE A 202 47.97 -72.55 -52.99
CA PHE A 202 47.62 -73.63 -53.94
C PHE A 202 46.25 -73.28 -54.56
N ALA A 203 46.22 -72.87 -55.83
CA ALA A 203 46.15 -73.69 -57.05
C ALA A 203 44.70 -73.94 -57.54
N ARG A 204 44.38 -73.25 -58.65
CA ARG A 204 43.48 -73.62 -59.78
C ARG A 204 42.28 -74.55 -59.52
N ASN A 205 41.07 -74.05 -59.79
CA ASN A 205 40.15 -74.58 -60.83
C ASN A 205 38.87 -73.72 -60.86
N ARG A 206 38.55 -73.10 -62.00
CA ARG A 206 37.68 -73.57 -63.11
C ARG A 206 36.20 -73.22 -62.90
N ASN A 207 35.76 -72.24 -63.70
CA ASN A 207 34.43 -71.99 -64.24
C ASN A 207 33.30 -72.94 -63.78
N GLY A 208 32.37 -72.39 -63.01
CA GLY A 208 31.01 -72.87 -62.81
C GLY A 208 30.16 -71.66 -62.42
N GLY A 209 29.00 -71.49 -63.04
CA GLY A 209 28.15 -70.29 -62.92
C GLY A 209 27.97 -69.86 -61.48
N VAL A 210 28.30 -68.59 -61.21
CA VAL A 210 28.12 -67.95 -59.92
C VAL A 210 26.61 -67.86 -59.70
N GLU A 211 26.06 -68.82 -58.96
CA GLU A 211 24.88 -68.55 -58.16
C GLU A 211 25.23 -67.34 -57.30
N GLU A 212 24.68 -66.20 -57.69
CA GLU A 212 24.68 -65.01 -56.86
C GLU A 212 24.15 -65.48 -55.48
N PRO A 213 24.95 -65.39 -54.40
CA PRO A 213 24.58 -65.99 -53.12
C PRO A 213 23.18 -65.53 -52.76
N LEU A 214 22.33 -66.45 -52.30
CA LEU A 214 20.91 -66.21 -52.01
C LEU A 214 20.68 -64.90 -51.21
N GLU A 215 21.63 -64.58 -50.34
CA GLU A 215 21.70 -63.33 -49.58
C GLU A 215 21.72 -62.06 -50.45
N GLN A 216 22.49 -62.06 -51.55
CA GLN A 216 22.57 -60.95 -52.49
C GLN A 216 21.28 -60.82 -53.34
N PHE A 217 20.59 -61.93 -53.61
CA PHE A 217 19.28 -61.91 -54.26
C PHE A 217 18.19 -61.36 -53.32
N LEU A 218 18.19 -61.80 -52.05
CA LEU A 218 17.28 -61.29 -51.01
C LEU A 218 17.48 -59.79 -50.77
N LEU A 219 18.74 -59.33 -50.69
CA LEU A 219 19.07 -57.90 -50.59
C LEU A 219 18.55 -57.10 -51.80
N LYS A 220 18.67 -57.62 -53.02
CA LYS A 220 18.11 -56.97 -54.22
C LYS A 220 16.57 -56.91 -54.17
N GLU A 221 15.92 -57.96 -53.67
CA GLU A 221 14.47 -58.00 -53.53
C GLU A 221 13.97 -57.02 -52.46
N GLU A 222 14.64 -56.95 -51.30
CA GLU A 222 14.35 -55.98 -50.24
C GLU A 222 14.54 -54.53 -50.72
N VAL A 223 15.65 -54.24 -51.42
CA VAL A 223 15.87 -52.92 -52.02
C VAL A 223 14.76 -52.58 -53.02
N ALA A 224 14.38 -53.52 -53.90
CA ALA A 224 13.29 -53.31 -54.85
C ALA A 224 11.92 -53.14 -54.17
N GLN A 225 11.70 -53.75 -53.00
CA GLN A 225 10.49 -53.57 -52.21
C GLN A 225 10.47 -52.21 -51.51
N LEU A 226 11.60 -51.76 -50.96
CA LEU A 226 11.76 -50.44 -50.37
C LEU A 226 11.60 -49.32 -51.40
N GLU A 227 12.15 -49.49 -52.61
CA GLU A 227 11.95 -48.55 -53.72
C GLU A 227 10.48 -48.45 -54.14
N ARG A 228 9.75 -49.56 -54.18
CA ARG A 228 8.30 -49.56 -54.44
C ARG A 228 7.53 -48.81 -53.35
N LYS A 229 7.79 -49.11 -52.07
CA LYS A 229 7.17 -48.41 -50.93
C LYS A 229 7.48 -46.91 -50.94
N LEU A 230 8.72 -46.53 -51.29
CA LEU A 230 9.12 -45.13 -51.41
C LEU A 230 8.35 -44.42 -52.53
N LYS A 231 8.23 -45.05 -53.71
CA LYS A 231 7.45 -44.50 -54.84
C LYS A 231 5.97 -44.34 -54.47
N GLU A 232 5.37 -45.31 -53.79
CA GLU A 232 3.99 -45.23 -53.30
C GLU A 232 3.80 -44.10 -52.27
N ALA A 233 4.73 -43.95 -51.32
CA ALA A 233 4.69 -42.86 -50.34
C ALA A 233 4.84 -41.49 -51.01
N GLN A 234 5.73 -41.36 -52.00
CA GLN A 234 5.89 -40.14 -52.80
C GLN A 234 4.63 -39.81 -53.61
N HIS A 235 3.96 -40.81 -54.19
CA HIS A 235 2.70 -40.64 -54.90
C HIS A 235 1.57 -40.18 -53.97
N LYS A 236 1.41 -40.82 -52.80
CA LYS A 236 0.40 -40.42 -51.80
C LYS A 236 0.63 -39.00 -51.28
N SER A 237 1.88 -38.63 -51.04
CA SER A 237 2.26 -37.25 -50.66
C SER A 237 1.90 -36.25 -51.76
N TRP A 238 2.14 -36.61 -53.02
CA TRP A 238 1.79 -35.76 -54.16
C TRP A 238 0.27 -35.57 -54.34
N GLU A 239 -0.51 -36.63 -54.17
CA GLU A 239 -1.97 -36.54 -54.23
C GLU A 239 -2.54 -35.64 -53.13
N LYS A 240 -2.02 -35.76 -51.90
CA LYS A 240 -2.39 -34.87 -50.78
C LYS A 240 -2.05 -33.41 -51.05
N GLU A 241 -0.86 -33.12 -51.58
CA GLU A 241 -0.47 -31.76 -51.98
C GLU A 241 -1.45 -31.20 -53.03
N LYS A 242 -1.87 -32.02 -54.00
CA LYS A 242 -2.84 -31.61 -55.03
C LYS A 242 -4.24 -31.38 -54.46
N GLU A 243 -4.63 -32.08 -53.39
CA GLU A 243 -5.89 -31.87 -52.69
C GLU A 243 -5.86 -30.57 -51.87
N TRP A 244 -4.77 -30.31 -51.15
CA TRP A 244 -4.59 -29.08 -50.37
C TRP A 244 -4.52 -27.82 -51.23
N VAL A 245 -3.82 -27.88 -52.37
CA VAL A 245 -3.81 -26.76 -53.32
C VAL A 245 -5.21 -26.48 -53.86
N ARG A 246 -6.06 -27.50 -54.02
CA ARG A 246 -7.46 -27.32 -54.42
C ARG A 246 -8.28 -26.64 -53.32
N THR A 247 -8.15 -27.09 -52.07
CA THR A 247 -8.88 -26.49 -50.94
C THR A 247 -8.42 -25.06 -50.64
N GLU A 248 -7.13 -24.77 -50.74
CA GLU A 248 -6.58 -23.41 -50.61
C GLU A 248 -7.18 -22.48 -51.66
N ASN A 249 -7.21 -22.92 -52.93
CA ASN A 249 -7.79 -22.12 -54.01
C ASN A 249 -9.30 -21.88 -53.82
N GLU A 250 -10.05 -22.88 -53.33
CA GLU A 250 -11.46 -22.74 -53.01
C GLU A 250 -11.70 -21.72 -51.88
N LEU A 251 -10.89 -21.79 -50.81
CA LEU A 251 -10.97 -20.83 -49.71
C LEU A 251 -10.61 -19.41 -50.16
N ARG A 252 -9.55 -19.24 -50.96
CA ARG A 252 -9.20 -17.94 -51.57
C ARG A 252 -10.32 -17.38 -52.43
N HIS A 253 -11.02 -18.25 -53.17
CA HIS A 253 -12.15 -17.83 -53.99
C HIS A 253 -13.33 -17.35 -53.12
N ARG A 254 -13.71 -18.10 -52.08
CA ARG A 254 -14.77 -17.70 -51.13
C ARG A 254 -14.43 -16.41 -50.38
N ILE A 255 -13.17 -16.22 -49.97
CA ILE A 255 -12.68 -14.96 -49.37
C ILE A 255 -12.88 -13.79 -50.34
N SER A 256 -12.58 -14.00 -51.63
CA SER A 256 -12.74 -12.98 -52.67
C SER A 256 -14.21 -12.66 -52.92
N GLU A 257 -15.09 -13.66 -52.93
CA GLU A 257 -16.55 -13.49 -53.06
C GLU A 257 -17.13 -12.69 -51.87
N LEU A 258 -16.72 -13.03 -50.64
CA LEU A 258 -17.12 -12.31 -49.44
C LEU A 258 -16.62 -10.85 -49.43
N GLN A 259 -15.40 -10.60 -49.94
CA GLN A 259 -14.88 -9.24 -50.10
C GLN A 259 -15.65 -8.39 -51.11
N VAL A 260 -16.13 -8.99 -52.20
CA VAL A 260 -16.87 -8.27 -53.24
C VAL A 260 -18.33 -8.02 -52.81
N ASN A 261 -18.90 -8.90 -51.98
CA ASN A 261 -20.30 -8.79 -51.50
C ASN A 261 -20.45 -8.04 -50.15
N GLY A 262 -19.35 -7.73 -49.46
CA GLY A 262 -19.32 -7.19 -48.09
C GLY A 262 -19.68 -5.70 -47.93
N SER A 263 -20.71 -5.20 -48.62
CA SER A 263 -21.21 -3.82 -48.43
C SER A 263 -22.34 -3.71 -47.39
N SER A 264 -22.65 -4.77 -46.63
CA SER A 264 -23.71 -4.73 -45.60
C SER A 264 -23.22 -5.15 -44.22
N GLU A 265 -23.38 -4.23 -43.27
CA GLU A 265 -23.13 -4.18 -41.81
C GLU A 265 -23.36 -5.44 -40.95
N GLY A 266 -22.80 -6.60 -41.31
CA GLY A 266 -22.76 -7.80 -40.48
C GLY A 266 -21.49 -7.88 -39.63
N ARG A 267 -21.53 -7.51 -38.34
CA ARG A 267 -20.40 -7.67 -37.39
C ARG A 267 -19.84 -9.10 -37.27
N ASN A 268 -20.60 -10.11 -37.71
CA ASN A 268 -20.18 -11.52 -37.70
C ASN A 268 -19.35 -11.91 -38.93
N ASP A 269 -19.42 -11.15 -40.02
CA ASP A 269 -18.72 -11.47 -41.26
C ASP A 269 -17.22 -11.19 -41.14
N GLU A 270 -16.82 -10.21 -40.31
CA GLU A 270 -15.40 -9.92 -40.04
C GLU A 270 -14.73 -11.05 -39.25
N ALA A 271 -15.43 -11.66 -38.29
CA ALA A 271 -14.91 -12.79 -37.53
C ALA A 271 -14.79 -14.05 -38.39
N LEU A 272 -15.77 -14.30 -39.26
CA LEU A 272 -15.71 -15.39 -40.24
C LEU A 272 -14.59 -15.17 -41.26
N PHE A 273 -14.42 -13.93 -41.73
CA PHE A 273 -13.37 -13.55 -42.65
C PHE A 273 -11.97 -13.71 -42.05
N GLN A 274 -11.81 -13.35 -40.78
CA GLN A 274 -10.57 -13.54 -40.04
C GLN A 274 -10.27 -15.04 -39.83
N ALA A 275 -11.27 -15.84 -39.45
CA ALA A 275 -11.12 -17.29 -39.33
C ALA A 275 -10.72 -17.96 -40.67
N MET A 276 -11.31 -17.53 -41.79
CA MET A 276 -10.95 -18.05 -43.11
C MET A 276 -9.52 -17.64 -43.53
N LYS A 277 -9.08 -16.43 -43.20
CA LYS A 277 -7.69 -15.99 -43.42
C LYS A 277 -6.69 -16.83 -42.62
N ASP A 278 -7.01 -17.11 -41.36
CA ASP A 278 -6.14 -17.89 -40.49
C ASP A 278 -6.07 -19.36 -40.94
N GLN A 279 -7.17 -19.91 -41.46
CA GLN A 279 -7.18 -21.24 -42.08
C GLN A 279 -6.34 -21.30 -43.37
N VAL A 280 -6.37 -20.25 -44.21
CA VAL A 280 -5.49 -20.18 -45.40
C VAL A 280 -4.02 -20.11 -44.99
N ARG A 281 -3.66 -19.32 -43.97
CA ARG A 281 -2.26 -19.28 -43.48
C ARG A 281 -1.81 -20.64 -42.96
N SER A 282 -2.64 -21.32 -42.16
CA SER A 282 -2.32 -22.65 -41.65
C SER A 282 -2.07 -23.66 -42.77
N LEU A 283 -2.88 -23.64 -43.85
CA LEU A 283 -2.66 -24.51 -45.01
C LEU A 283 -1.39 -24.14 -45.80
N GLN A 284 -1.06 -22.85 -45.89
CA GLN A 284 0.19 -22.41 -46.54
C GLN A 284 1.43 -22.90 -45.77
N ASP A 285 1.39 -22.82 -44.44
CA ASP A 285 2.46 -23.30 -43.58
C ASP A 285 2.63 -24.83 -43.70
N GLU A 286 1.52 -25.57 -43.76
CA GLU A 286 1.53 -27.04 -43.94
C GLU A 286 2.07 -27.45 -45.32
N ILE A 287 1.66 -26.75 -46.39
CA ILE A 287 2.23 -26.94 -47.75
C ILE A 287 3.72 -26.63 -47.77
N GLN A 288 4.14 -25.58 -47.06
CA GLN A 288 5.53 -25.18 -46.98
C GLN A 288 6.38 -26.21 -46.22
N ALA A 289 5.86 -26.76 -45.12
CA ALA A 289 6.49 -27.86 -44.38
C ALA A 289 6.69 -29.10 -45.28
N LEU A 290 5.66 -29.52 -46.02
CA LEU A 290 5.81 -30.65 -46.97
C LEU A 290 6.84 -30.39 -48.08
N ARG A 291 6.95 -29.14 -48.55
CA ARG A 291 7.96 -28.77 -49.54
C ARG A 291 9.37 -28.79 -48.96
N TYR A 292 9.54 -28.44 -47.68
CA TYR A 292 10.82 -28.57 -46.98
C TYR A 292 11.21 -30.04 -46.81
N ASP A 293 10.28 -30.93 -46.43
CA ASP A 293 10.54 -32.38 -46.34
C ASP A 293 10.97 -33.00 -47.68
N ARG A 294 10.36 -32.55 -48.79
CA ARG A 294 10.78 -32.96 -50.14
C ARG A 294 12.15 -32.42 -50.54
N ARG A 295 12.49 -31.20 -50.14
CA ARG A 295 13.80 -30.60 -50.43
C ARG A 295 14.92 -31.31 -49.68
N GLY A 296 14.68 -31.70 -48.43
CA GLY A 296 15.61 -32.55 -47.66
C GLY A 296 15.88 -33.87 -48.37
N SER A 297 14.84 -34.49 -48.95
CA SER A 297 14.94 -35.79 -49.62
C SER A 297 15.60 -35.75 -51.01
N ARG A 298 15.51 -34.63 -51.75
CA ARG A 298 16.12 -34.50 -53.10
C ARG A 298 17.57 -33.99 -53.07
N SER A 299 18.01 -33.35 -51.99
CA SER A 299 19.40 -32.84 -51.91
C SER A 299 20.44 -33.96 -51.80
N ALA A 300 20.04 -35.17 -51.40
CA ALA A 300 20.89 -36.36 -51.31
C ALA A 300 21.16 -37.08 -52.66
N GLN A 301 20.57 -36.65 -53.78
CA GLN A 301 20.65 -37.39 -55.06
C GLN A 301 21.25 -36.63 -56.25
N ALA A 302 21.84 -35.44 -56.05
CA ALA A 302 22.49 -34.67 -57.11
C ALA A 302 24.02 -34.74 -57.02
N VAL A 303 24.60 -35.93 -57.21
CA VAL A 303 26.02 -36.05 -57.61
C VAL A 303 26.05 -36.37 -59.10
N PRO A 304 26.64 -35.51 -59.96
CA PRO A 304 26.70 -35.75 -61.39
C PRO A 304 27.70 -36.87 -61.70
N MET A 305 27.19 -38.01 -62.17
CA MET A 305 27.97 -39.09 -62.76
C MET A 305 28.40 -38.71 -64.19
N SER A 306 29.49 -37.95 -64.33
CA SER A 306 30.28 -37.92 -65.58
C SER A 306 31.66 -37.28 -65.37
N LEU A 307 32.72 -38.10 -65.30
CA LEU A 307 33.93 -38.07 -66.14
C LEU A 307 35.14 -38.73 -65.44
N ILE A 308 35.56 -39.86 -66.03
CA ILE A 308 36.92 -40.22 -66.47
C ILE A 308 38.08 -40.22 -65.45
N HIS A 309 38.69 -41.41 -65.35
CA HIS A 309 40.11 -41.71 -65.15
C HIS A 309 41.06 -40.53 -64.86
N ALA A 310 41.68 -40.53 -63.68
CA ALA A 310 43.14 -40.51 -63.52
C ALA A 310 43.51 -40.58 -62.05
N SER A 311 44.62 -41.25 -61.81
CA SER A 311 45.36 -41.40 -60.56
C SER A 311 45.72 -40.09 -59.86
N SER A 312 45.82 -40.20 -58.53
CA SER A 312 46.71 -39.48 -57.61
C SER A 312 46.08 -38.52 -56.58
N THR A 313 46.62 -38.65 -55.37
CA THR A 313 46.54 -37.75 -54.18
C THR A 313 45.20 -37.64 -53.44
N VAL A 314 45.12 -38.44 -52.36
CA VAL A 314 44.08 -38.44 -51.33
C VAL A 314 44.22 -37.20 -50.44
N LYS A 315 43.23 -36.29 -50.51
CA LYS A 315 42.89 -35.34 -49.43
C LYS A 315 41.65 -35.86 -48.67
N PRO A 316 41.58 -35.78 -47.34
CA PRO A 316 40.41 -36.24 -46.58
C PRO A 316 39.43 -35.07 -46.40
N ALA A 317 38.39 -35.00 -47.23
CA ALA A 317 37.32 -34.03 -47.04
C ALA A 317 36.01 -34.53 -47.68
N ALA A 318 35.31 -35.44 -46.99
CA ALA A 318 33.94 -35.83 -47.37
C ALA A 318 33.11 -36.46 -46.24
N LYS A 319 33.54 -36.36 -44.96
CA LYS A 319 32.79 -36.92 -43.81
C LYS A 319 31.93 -35.89 -43.04
N SER A 320 32.06 -34.57 -43.30
CA SER A 320 31.26 -33.57 -42.56
C SER A 320 29.81 -33.44 -43.05
N CYS A 321 29.50 -33.87 -44.28
CA CYS A 321 28.17 -33.66 -44.87
C CYS A 321 27.08 -34.56 -44.25
N LEU A 322 27.42 -35.80 -43.86
CA LEU A 322 26.47 -36.69 -43.16
C LEU A 322 26.18 -36.22 -41.74
N LEU A 323 27.18 -35.62 -41.08
CA LEU A 323 27.03 -35.07 -39.73
C LEU A 323 26.15 -33.82 -39.75
N GLU A 324 26.28 -32.98 -40.77
CA GLU A 324 25.40 -31.82 -41.01
C GLU A 324 23.97 -32.24 -41.34
N GLU A 325 23.76 -33.33 -42.09
CA GLU A 325 22.41 -33.83 -42.39
C GLU A 325 21.72 -34.42 -41.14
N TRP A 326 22.46 -35.15 -40.30
CA TRP A 326 21.94 -35.63 -39.02
C TRP A 326 21.70 -34.49 -38.03
N ALA A 327 22.57 -33.48 -37.99
CA ALA A 327 22.36 -32.28 -37.20
C ALA A 327 21.10 -31.53 -37.65
N ALA A 328 20.88 -31.39 -38.97
CA ALA A 328 19.68 -30.77 -39.51
C ALA A 328 18.39 -31.55 -39.21
N ARG A 329 18.44 -32.89 -39.26
CA ARG A 329 17.29 -33.74 -38.87
C ARG A 329 17.03 -33.66 -37.37
N TYR A 330 18.07 -33.66 -36.55
CA TYR A 330 17.94 -33.51 -35.11
C TYR A 330 17.35 -32.14 -34.75
N GLU A 331 17.85 -31.06 -35.36
CA GLU A 331 17.26 -29.73 -35.19
C GLU A 331 15.81 -29.67 -35.67
N SER A 332 15.47 -30.35 -36.76
CA SER A 332 14.08 -30.41 -37.26
C SER A 332 13.15 -31.15 -36.28
N VAL A 333 13.61 -32.26 -35.71
CA VAL A 333 12.84 -33.02 -34.71
C VAL A 333 12.76 -32.24 -33.39
N SER A 334 13.82 -31.54 -33.00
CA SER A 334 13.82 -30.66 -31.83
C SER A 334 12.80 -29.55 -32.00
N ARG A 335 12.79 -28.87 -33.16
CA ARG A 335 11.80 -27.82 -33.46
C ARG A 335 10.38 -28.36 -33.47
N ALA A 336 10.14 -29.52 -34.07
CA ALA A 336 8.82 -30.14 -34.04
C ALA A 336 8.38 -30.53 -32.62
N ASN A 337 9.32 -30.93 -31.76
CA ASN A 337 9.03 -31.23 -30.35
C ASN A 337 8.75 -29.95 -29.55
N ASP A 338 9.47 -28.87 -29.83
CA ASP A 338 9.22 -27.54 -29.25
C ASP A 338 7.86 -26.99 -29.71
N ASP A 339 7.51 -27.13 -31.00
CA ASP A 339 6.19 -26.77 -31.53
C ASP A 339 5.07 -27.58 -30.87
N LEU A 340 5.28 -28.88 -30.62
CA LEU A 340 4.30 -29.72 -29.90
C LEU A 340 4.19 -29.33 -28.43
N ARG A 341 5.28 -28.89 -27.79
CA ARG A 341 5.25 -28.34 -26.42
C ARG A 341 4.50 -27.02 -26.39
N ASP A 342 4.75 -26.13 -27.35
CA ASP A 342 4.02 -24.87 -27.49
C ASP A 342 2.53 -25.10 -27.74
N GLN A 343 2.17 -26.10 -28.57
CA GLN A 343 0.77 -26.52 -28.76
C GLN A 343 0.15 -27.11 -27.49
N ALA A 344 0.90 -27.92 -26.74
CA ALA A 344 0.44 -28.47 -25.47
C ALA A 344 0.24 -27.37 -24.42
N ASP A 345 1.13 -26.38 -24.36
CA ASP A 345 1.02 -25.25 -23.44
C ASP A 345 -0.10 -24.28 -23.86
N ALA A 346 -0.29 -24.03 -25.17
CA ALA A 346 -1.44 -23.31 -25.68
C ALA A 346 -2.77 -24.02 -25.34
N ALA A 347 -2.80 -25.36 -25.44
CA ALA A 347 -3.96 -26.15 -25.03
C ALA A 347 -4.21 -26.08 -23.52
N LYS A 348 -3.16 -26.11 -22.69
CA LYS A 348 -3.28 -25.91 -21.23
C LYS A 348 -3.81 -24.51 -20.90
N VAL A 349 -3.32 -23.46 -21.56
CA VAL A 349 -3.83 -22.09 -21.40
C VAL A 349 -5.31 -22.04 -21.72
N LYS A 350 -5.74 -22.64 -22.84
CA LYS A 350 -7.16 -22.70 -23.22
C LYS A 350 -8.01 -23.49 -22.23
N ILE A 351 -7.49 -24.57 -21.65
CA ILE A 351 -8.17 -25.32 -20.58
C ILE A 351 -8.33 -24.45 -19.33
N LEU A 352 -7.31 -23.68 -18.94
CA LEU A 352 -7.38 -22.76 -17.80
C LEU A 352 -8.36 -21.60 -18.06
N GLU A 353 -8.40 -21.06 -19.28
CA GLU A 353 -9.40 -20.06 -19.68
C GLU A 353 -10.82 -20.61 -19.58
N LEU A 354 -11.06 -21.83 -20.09
CA LEU A 354 -12.36 -22.48 -19.96
C LEU A 354 -12.73 -22.76 -18.49
N GLN A 355 -11.76 -23.15 -17.66
CA GLN A 355 -11.97 -23.34 -16.23
C GLN A 355 -12.35 -22.03 -15.54
N ASN A 356 -11.67 -20.92 -15.86
CA ASN A 356 -12.02 -19.60 -15.33
C ASN A 356 -13.44 -19.19 -15.75
N VAL A 357 -13.83 -19.45 -17.00
CA VAL A 357 -15.21 -19.19 -17.47
C VAL A 357 -16.21 -20.04 -16.67
N ILE A 358 -15.91 -21.31 -16.39
CA ILE A 358 -16.77 -22.17 -15.56
C ILE A 358 -16.89 -21.59 -14.15
N ASP A 359 -15.78 -21.21 -13.53
CA ASP A 359 -15.75 -20.67 -12.17
C ASP A 359 -16.52 -19.33 -12.08
N GLU A 360 -16.35 -18.44 -13.06
CA GLU A 360 -17.15 -17.22 -13.20
C GLU A 360 -18.64 -17.53 -13.30
N LYS A 361 -19.03 -18.51 -14.12
CA LYS A 361 -20.45 -18.92 -14.23
C LYS A 361 -20.98 -19.46 -12.90
N VAL A 362 -20.20 -20.25 -12.17
CA VAL A 362 -20.58 -20.76 -10.83
C VAL A 362 -20.78 -19.62 -9.84
N VAL A 363 -19.90 -18.61 -9.84
CA VAL A 363 -20.05 -17.42 -8.99
C VAL A 363 -21.33 -16.68 -9.36
N THR A 364 -21.57 -16.43 -10.64
CA THR A 364 -22.81 -15.76 -11.08
C THR A 364 -24.07 -16.53 -10.70
N CYS A 365 -24.05 -17.88 -10.74
CA CYS A 365 -25.16 -18.70 -10.25
C CYS A 365 -25.42 -18.48 -8.76
N LYS A 366 -24.38 -18.53 -7.92
CA LYS A 366 -24.50 -18.33 -6.48
C LYS A 366 -24.97 -16.93 -6.12
N GLU A 367 -24.48 -15.89 -6.79
CA GLU A 367 -24.96 -14.52 -6.59
C GLU A 367 -26.46 -14.39 -6.89
N MET A 368 -26.91 -15.06 -7.94
CA MET A 368 -28.31 -15.06 -8.36
C MET A 368 -29.20 -15.83 -7.38
N GLU A 369 -28.72 -16.95 -6.83
CA GLU A 369 -29.37 -17.68 -5.73
C GLU A 369 -29.50 -16.79 -4.48
N VAL A 370 -28.45 -16.06 -4.11
CA VAL A 370 -28.47 -15.12 -2.97
C VAL A 370 -29.48 -14.00 -3.22
N ARG A 371 -29.52 -13.42 -4.43
CA ARG A 371 -30.50 -12.39 -4.79
C ARG A 371 -31.93 -12.93 -4.74
N LEU A 372 -32.17 -14.17 -5.19
CA LEU A 372 -33.47 -14.83 -5.09
C LEU A 372 -33.87 -15.06 -3.63
N ALA A 373 -32.95 -15.52 -2.77
CA ALA A 373 -33.21 -15.71 -1.35
C ALA A 373 -33.49 -14.38 -0.62
N ALA A 374 -32.76 -13.31 -0.97
CA ALA A 374 -33.00 -11.97 -0.42
C ALA A 374 -34.37 -11.41 -0.85
N ALA A 375 -34.73 -11.57 -2.12
CA ALA A 375 -36.04 -11.15 -2.62
C ALA A 375 -37.19 -11.97 -1.99
N GLN A 376 -37.01 -13.28 -1.78
CA GLN A 376 -37.98 -14.11 -1.06
C GLN A 376 -38.15 -13.65 0.39
N LYS A 377 -37.05 -13.38 1.10
CA LYS A 377 -37.09 -12.89 2.47
C LYS A 377 -37.80 -11.52 2.56
N GLN A 378 -37.54 -10.61 1.63
CA GLN A 378 -38.24 -9.33 1.56
C GLN A 378 -39.75 -9.49 1.30
N LEU A 379 -40.15 -10.48 0.50
CA LEU A 379 -41.56 -10.80 0.26
C LEU A 379 -42.22 -11.37 1.53
N GLU A 380 -41.52 -12.23 2.27
CA GLU A 380 -41.98 -12.79 3.55
C GLU A 380 -42.11 -11.70 4.63
N ASP A 381 -41.10 -10.83 4.77
CA ASP A 381 -41.09 -9.72 5.72
C ASP A 381 -42.24 -8.72 5.41
N ALA A 382 -42.47 -8.38 4.14
CA ALA A 382 -43.58 -7.51 3.71
C ALA A 382 -44.96 -8.16 3.95
N SER A 383 -45.06 -9.49 3.91
CA SER A 383 -46.30 -10.20 4.24
C SER A 383 -46.58 -10.23 5.75
N HIS A 384 -45.53 -10.27 6.58
CA HIS A 384 -45.62 -10.30 8.05
C HIS A 384 -45.92 -8.93 8.68
N GLU A 385 -45.44 -7.84 8.08
CA GLU A 385 -45.69 -6.47 8.55
C GLU A 385 -47.15 -6.02 8.34
N SER A 386 -47.87 -6.63 7.40
CA SER A 386 -49.29 -6.30 7.13
C SER A 386 -50.29 -6.86 8.15
N LEU A 387 -49.88 -7.82 8.99
CA LEU A 387 -50.75 -8.51 9.95
C LEU A 387 -50.58 -8.07 11.40
N THR A 388 -49.50 -7.36 11.73
CA THR A 388 -49.19 -6.98 13.13
C THR A 388 -49.68 -5.59 13.53
N ASP A 389 -50.12 -4.76 12.58
CA ASP A 389 -50.55 -3.37 12.86
C ASP A 389 -52.05 -3.23 13.20
N ARG A 390 -52.76 -4.33 13.51
CA ARG A 390 -54.21 -4.29 13.77
C ARG A 390 -54.67 -4.53 15.21
N LEU A 391 -53.76 -4.70 16.17
CA LEU A 391 -54.14 -4.93 17.57
C LEU A 391 -53.19 -4.27 18.56
N SER A 392 -53.11 -2.94 18.58
CA SER A 392 -53.04 -2.16 19.84
C SER A 392 -52.82 -0.67 19.57
N SER A 393 -53.83 0.17 19.85
CA SER A 393 -53.66 1.35 20.71
C SER A 393 -54.97 2.13 20.80
N VAL A 394 -55.56 2.06 21.99
CA VAL A 394 -56.69 2.87 22.44
C VAL A 394 -56.12 4.09 23.18
N ARG A 395 -56.67 5.27 22.87
CA ARG A 395 -56.50 6.60 23.51
C ARG A 395 -55.18 7.35 23.24
N SER A 396 -55.27 8.41 22.44
CA SER A 396 -55.22 9.78 22.98
C SER A 396 -55.66 10.80 21.91
N THR A 397 -56.27 11.86 22.39
CA THR A 397 -56.97 12.93 21.68
C THR A 397 -56.06 13.96 21.02
N GLY A 398 -56.47 14.44 19.85
CA GLY A 398 -56.37 15.86 19.47
C GLY A 398 -55.22 16.24 18.54
N GLY A 399 -55.55 16.61 17.30
CA GLY A 399 -54.64 17.31 16.40
C GLY A 399 -55.04 17.19 14.93
N TYR A 400 -55.85 18.12 14.46
CA TYR A 400 -56.15 18.33 13.04
C TYR A 400 -54.85 18.54 12.25
N SER A 401 -54.62 17.76 11.18
CA SER A 401 -53.78 18.19 10.06
C SER A 401 -54.18 17.47 8.77
N TYR A 402 -54.28 18.27 7.71
CA TYR A 402 -54.85 17.95 6.41
C TYR A 402 -53.99 16.96 5.60
N GLY A 403 -54.68 15.99 4.99
CA GLY A 403 -54.45 15.45 3.64
C GLY A 403 -53.02 15.18 3.15
N SER A 404 -52.68 13.90 3.00
CA SER A 404 -51.86 13.48 1.87
C SER A 404 -52.34 12.14 1.32
N ARG A 405 -52.78 12.22 0.06
CA ARG A 405 -53.21 11.12 -0.81
C ARG A 405 -52.07 10.11 -0.95
N ALA A 406 -52.36 8.86 -0.63
CA ALA A 406 -51.57 7.71 -1.03
C ALA A 406 -51.51 7.65 -2.57
N THR A 407 -50.30 7.76 -3.11
CA THR A 407 -49.97 7.34 -4.48
C THR A 407 -49.49 5.89 -4.38
N GLY A 408 -50.31 4.97 -4.85
CA GLY A 408 -49.91 3.57 -4.99
C GLY A 408 -48.79 3.46 -6.02
N ALA A 409 -47.61 3.01 -5.57
CA ALA A 409 -46.45 2.79 -6.42
C ALA A 409 -46.67 1.56 -7.31
N PRO A 410 -46.47 1.64 -8.64
CA PRO A 410 -46.67 0.54 -9.58
C PRO A 410 -45.49 -0.46 -9.66
N HIS A 411 -44.54 -0.45 -8.70
CA HIS A 411 -43.28 -1.19 -8.82
C HIS A 411 -43.34 -2.70 -8.52
N SER A 412 -44.41 -3.22 -7.89
CA SER A 412 -44.45 -4.65 -7.56
C SER A 412 -44.60 -5.58 -8.78
N GLN A 413 -45.09 -5.07 -9.90
CA GLN A 413 -45.31 -5.88 -11.10
C GLN A 413 -44.05 -6.07 -11.94
N ASP A 414 -43.15 -5.08 -11.95
CA ASP A 414 -41.87 -5.18 -12.65
C ASP A 414 -40.88 -6.07 -11.89
N ASP A 415 -40.92 -6.05 -10.55
CA ASP A 415 -40.12 -6.95 -9.71
C ASP A 415 -40.53 -8.44 -9.91
N ALA A 416 -41.83 -8.70 -10.07
CA ALA A 416 -42.32 -10.05 -10.36
C ALA A 416 -41.85 -10.56 -11.74
N ARG A 417 -41.79 -9.68 -12.75
CA ARG A 417 -41.29 -10.02 -14.09
C ARG A 417 -39.78 -10.25 -14.08
N ALA A 418 -39.02 -9.41 -13.39
CA ALA A 418 -37.58 -9.59 -13.20
C ALA A 418 -37.29 -10.94 -12.52
N MET A 419 -38.07 -11.32 -11.50
CA MET A 419 -37.90 -12.60 -10.82
C MET A 419 -38.18 -13.82 -11.73
N ILE A 420 -39.14 -13.74 -12.64
CA ILE A 420 -39.41 -14.82 -13.62
C ILE A 420 -38.23 -14.98 -14.58
N VAL A 421 -37.66 -13.87 -15.06
CA VAL A 421 -36.48 -13.88 -15.96
C VAL A 421 -35.26 -14.46 -15.24
N LEU A 422 -35.01 -14.07 -13.98
CA LEU A 422 -33.92 -14.59 -13.16
C LEU A 422 -34.07 -16.11 -12.93
N LYS A 423 -35.28 -16.59 -12.61
CA LYS A 423 -35.57 -18.02 -12.43
C LYS A 423 -35.38 -18.82 -13.70
N GLN A 424 -35.73 -18.26 -14.86
CA GLN A 424 -35.50 -18.93 -16.14
C GLN A 424 -34.01 -19.04 -16.44
N ARG A 425 -33.24 -17.96 -16.19
CA ARG A 425 -31.80 -17.96 -16.41
C ARG A 425 -31.05 -18.97 -15.52
N VAL A 426 -31.49 -19.16 -14.27
CA VAL A 426 -30.94 -20.20 -13.39
C VAL A 426 -31.17 -21.59 -13.96
N ARG A 427 -32.37 -21.89 -14.45
CA ARG A 427 -32.66 -23.20 -15.08
C ARG A 427 -31.83 -23.46 -16.33
N ASP A 428 -31.59 -22.43 -17.14
CA ASP A 428 -30.77 -22.55 -18.34
C ASP A 428 -29.29 -22.87 -17.97
N LEU A 429 -28.76 -22.21 -16.94
CA LEU A 429 -27.40 -22.45 -16.44
C LEU A 429 -27.26 -23.83 -15.78
N GLU A 430 -28.28 -24.30 -15.05
CA GLU A 430 -28.34 -25.66 -14.51
C GLU A 430 -28.33 -26.73 -15.62
N ALA A 431 -29.03 -26.47 -16.73
CA ALA A 431 -29.05 -27.36 -17.89
C ALA A 431 -27.68 -27.42 -18.59
N GLU A 432 -26.99 -26.27 -18.72
CA GLU A 432 -25.62 -26.22 -19.24
C GLU A 432 -24.63 -26.95 -18.34
N LEU A 433 -24.72 -26.79 -17.01
CA LEU A 433 -23.88 -27.53 -16.06
C LEU A 433 -24.10 -29.04 -16.16
N LYS A 434 -25.34 -29.50 -16.29
CA LYS A 434 -25.63 -30.93 -16.51
C LYS A 434 -25.01 -31.45 -17.80
N LYS A 435 -25.01 -30.66 -18.88
CA LYS A 435 -24.40 -31.03 -20.16
C LYS A 435 -22.88 -31.08 -20.09
N LEU A 436 -22.25 -30.18 -19.34
CA LEU A 436 -20.80 -30.20 -19.12
C LEU A 436 -20.38 -31.40 -18.26
N ASN A 437 -21.12 -31.69 -17.18
CA ASN A 437 -20.85 -32.86 -16.35
C ASN A 437 -20.97 -34.17 -17.13
N SER A 438 -22.00 -34.32 -17.97
CA SER A 438 -22.14 -35.54 -18.78
C SER A 438 -21.03 -35.69 -19.83
N ALA A 439 -20.54 -34.58 -20.40
CA ALA A 439 -19.39 -34.60 -21.30
C ALA A 439 -18.08 -34.99 -20.58
N GLN A 440 -17.91 -34.55 -19.33
CA GLN A 440 -16.78 -34.94 -18.50
C GLN A 440 -16.84 -36.43 -18.11
N GLU A 441 -18.00 -36.92 -17.68
CA GLU A 441 -18.20 -38.35 -17.39
C GLU A 441 -17.92 -39.23 -18.62
N GLN A 442 -18.32 -38.80 -19.81
CA GLN A 442 -17.98 -39.50 -21.07
C GLN A 442 -16.48 -39.53 -21.32
N LYS A 443 -15.75 -38.43 -21.05
CA LYS A 443 -14.30 -38.36 -21.21
C LYS A 443 -13.59 -39.29 -20.23
N GLU A 444 -14.03 -39.33 -18.97
CA GLU A 444 -13.51 -40.23 -17.94
C GLU A 444 -13.80 -41.70 -18.28
N ALA A 445 -14.99 -42.01 -18.80
CA ALA A 445 -15.32 -43.35 -19.27
C ALA A 445 -14.41 -43.82 -20.43
N ILE A 446 -14.13 -42.95 -21.42
CA ILE A 446 -13.22 -43.27 -22.53
C ILE A 446 -11.78 -43.48 -22.02
N SER A 447 -11.33 -42.66 -21.07
CA SER A 447 -10.01 -42.82 -20.44
C SER A 447 -9.89 -44.16 -19.71
N ASN A 448 -10.91 -44.52 -18.93
CA ASN A 448 -10.95 -45.78 -18.20
C ASN A 448 -10.97 -47.00 -19.12
N VAL A 449 -11.65 -46.93 -20.27
CA VAL A 449 -11.60 -47.99 -21.29
C VAL A 449 -10.19 -48.15 -21.85
N ARG A 450 -9.49 -47.05 -22.17
CA ARG A 450 -8.10 -47.12 -22.65
C ARG A 450 -7.14 -47.69 -21.62
N ILE A 451 -7.29 -47.33 -20.35
CA ILE A 451 -6.47 -47.89 -19.26
C ILE A 451 -6.67 -49.42 -19.19
N LYS A 452 -7.91 -49.90 -19.22
CA LYS A 452 -8.21 -51.33 -19.23
C LYS A 452 -7.68 -52.06 -20.46
N GLU A 453 -7.67 -51.40 -21.62
CA GLU A 453 -7.06 -51.92 -22.85
C GLU A 453 -5.54 -52.10 -22.67
N TYR A 454 -4.84 -51.12 -22.10
CA TYR A 454 -3.41 -51.23 -21.81
C TYR A 454 -3.10 -52.29 -20.77
N GLU A 455 -3.90 -52.39 -19.71
CA GLU A 455 -3.78 -53.48 -18.73
C GLU A 455 -3.92 -54.84 -19.42
N LYS A 456 -4.91 -55.00 -20.31
CA LYS A 456 -5.09 -56.23 -21.08
C LYS A 456 -3.90 -56.55 -21.98
N GLN A 457 -3.35 -55.56 -22.68
CA GLN A 457 -2.15 -55.73 -23.52
C GLN A 457 -0.93 -56.17 -22.69
N ILE A 458 -0.76 -55.61 -21.49
CA ILE A 458 0.30 -56.02 -20.56
C ILE A 458 0.11 -57.49 -20.14
N VAL A 459 -1.12 -57.89 -19.79
CA VAL A 459 -1.41 -59.29 -19.44
C VAL A 459 -1.16 -60.25 -20.62
N GLU A 460 -1.57 -59.87 -21.83
CA GLU A 460 -1.32 -60.66 -23.05
C GLU A 460 0.20 -60.83 -23.31
N LEU A 461 0.99 -59.77 -23.19
CA LEU A 461 2.46 -59.81 -23.33
C LEU A 461 3.13 -60.66 -22.25
N LEU A 462 2.65 -60.62 -21.00
CA LEU A 462 3.14 -61.46 -19.92
C LEU A 462 2.82 -62.94 -20.17
N HIS A 463 1.65 -63.24 -20.71
CA HIS A 463 1.24 -64.60 -21.07
C HIS A 463 2.05 -65.14 -22.26
N GLU A 464 2.30 -64.33 -23.29
CA GLU A 464 3.18 -64.69 -24.41
C GLU A 464 4.61 -64.97 -23.93
N ASN A 465 5.14 -64.16 -23.01
CA ASN A 465 6.45 -64.41 -22.38
C ASN A 465 6.48 -65.72 -21.58
N ALA A 466 5.38 -66.08 -20.90
CA ALA A 466 5.28 -67.36 -20.20
C ALA A 466 5.30 -68.54 -21.19
N ASN A 467 4.53 -68.45 -22.28
CA ASN A 467 4.49 -69.47 -23.32
C ASN A 467 5.86 -69.65 -24.01
N LEU A 468 6.59 -68.57 -24.28
CA LEU A 468 7.95 -68.64 -24.83
C LEU A 468 8.94 -69.34 -23.89
N ARG A 469 8.79 -69.17 -22.57
CA ARG A 469 9.61 -69.86 -21.58
C ARG A 469 9.31 -71.36 -21.51
N ASP A 470 8.05 -71.74 -21.69
CA ASP A 470 7.62 -73.14 -21.65
C ASP A 470 8.02 -73.90 -22.92
N VAL A 471 7.93 -73.27 -24.11
CA VAL A 471 8.43 -73.84 -25.37
C VAL A 471 9.95 -74.02 -25.32
N GLY A 472 10.68 -73.06 -24.73
CA GLY A 472 12.12 -73.18 -24.54
C GLY A 472 12.54 -74.31 -23.59
N ARG A 473 11.67 -74.74 -22.66
CA ARG A 473 11.93 -75.90 -21.78
C ARG A 473 11.66 -77.24 -22.48
N ALA A 474 10.58 -77.33 -23.26
CA ALA A 474 10.20 -78.57 -23.94
C ALA A 474 11.20 -78.99 -25.04
N GLN A 475 11.93 -78.03 -25.62
CA GLN A 475 12.87 -78.29 -26.72
C GLN A 475 14.27 -78.74 -26.24
N VAL A 476 14.60 -78.54 -24.96
CA VAL A 476 15.90 -78.92 -24.37
C VAL A 476 15.98 -80.43 -24.07
N ASP A 477 14.84 -81.13 -24.02
CA ASP A 477 14.80 -82.56 -23.68
C ASP A 477 14.88 -83.50 -24.91
N SER A 478 14.95 -82.99 -26.16
CA SER A 478 14.73 -83.82 -27.35
C SER A 478 15.91 -84.06 -28.31
N GLU A 479 17.02 -83.31 -28.31
CA GLU A 479 18.09 -83.53 -29.31
C GLU A 479 19.50 -83.41 -28.75
N GLY A 480 20.33 -84.40 -29.08
CA GLY A 480 21.63 -84.63 -28.47
C GLY A 480 22.77 -83.73 -28.96
N GLY A 481 23.64 -83.40 -28.00
CA GLY A 481 25.09 -83.49 -28.19
C GLY A 481 25.82 -82.19 -28.47
N ASP A 482 25.99 -81.82 -29.74
CA ASP A 482 27.15 -80.98 -30.13
C ASP A 482 26.83 -79.66 -30.84
N THR A 483 25.56 -79.36 -31.12
CA THR A 483 25.11 -78.03 -31.60
C THR A 483 24.60 -77.12 -30.47
N VAL A 484 24.55 -77.64 -29.24
CA VAL A 484 23.89 -77.02 -28.08
C VAL A 484 24.64 -75.79 -27.56
N ILE A 485 25.97 -75.70 -27.70
CA ILE A 485 26.77 -74.62 -27.12
C ILE A 485 26.58 -73.29 -27.87
N ASN A 486 26.49 -73.30 -29.20
CA ASN A 486 26.25 -72.09 -30.00
C ASN A 486 24.78 -71.62 -29.93
N PHE A 487 23.84 -72.56 -29.79
CA PHE A 487 22.43 -72.22 -29.58
C PHE A 487 22.19 -71.66 -28.17
N LEU A 488 22.85 -72.19 -27.13
CA LEU A 488 22.79 -71.63 -25.78
C LEU A 488 23.36 -70.20 -25.73
N ASP A 489 24.45 -69.89 -26.44
CA ASP A 489 25.01 -68.53 -26.43
C ASP A 489 24.08 -67.53 -27.15
N GLY A 490 23.43 -67.95 -28.24
CA GLY A 490 22.40 -67.15 -28.92
C GLY A 490 21.17 -66.90 -28.05
N VAL A 491 20.68 -67.91 -27.34
CA VAL A 491 19.55 -67.80 -26.40
C VAL A 491 19.93 -66.96 -25.17
N MET A 492 21.17 -67.06 -24.67
CA MET A 492 21.68 -66.24 -23.57
C MET A 492 21.81 -64.77 -23.97
N ARG A 493 22.26 -64.45 -25.18
CA ARG A 493 22.28 -63.08 -25.71
C ARG A 493 20.86 -62.54 -25.91
N LEU A 494 19.97 -63.31 -26.53
CA LEU A 494 18.59 -62.89 -26.74
C LEU A 494 17.83 -62.65 -25.42
N THR A 495 18.06 -63.50 -24.41
CA THR A 495 17.46 -63.32 -23.07
C THR A 495 18.08 -62.17 -22.29
N LYS A 496 19.35 -61.86 -22.53
CA LYS A 496 20.01 -60.66 -22.00
C LYS A 496 19.48 -59.39 -22.64
N ASP A 497 19.40 -59.32 -23.97
CA ASP A 497 18.86 -58.17 -24.70
C ASP A 497 17.39 -57.93 -24.34
N LYS A 498 16.59 -59.00 -24.18
CA LYS A 498 15.21 -58.88 -23.68
C LYS A 498 15.14 -58.37 -22.24
N ARG A 499 16.08 -58.77 -21.37
CA ARG A 499 16.13 -58.27 -19.98
C ARG A 499 16.50 -56.80 -19.95
N GLU A 500 17.49 -56.39 -20.74
CA GLU A 500 17.92 -54.99 -20.87
C GLU A 500 16.79 -54.13 -21.46
N SER A 501 16.04 -54.63 -22.46
CA SER A 501 14.86 -53.97 -23.01
C SER A 501 13.72 -53.83 -21.98
N VAL A 502 13.46 -54.85 -21.16
CA VAL A 502 12.46 -54.76 -20.08
C VAL A 502 12.91 -53.76 -19.00
N GLU A 503 14.18 -53.75 -18.62
CA GLU A 503 14.73 -52.77 -17.67
C GLU A 503 14.69 -51.34 -18.21
N GLU A 504 14.86 -51.14 -19.51
CA GLU A 504 14.70 -49.85 -20.16
C GLU A 504 13.24 -49.38 -20.19
N VAL A 505 12.30 -50.28 -20.48
CA VAL A 505 10.86 -50.00 -20.40
C VAL A 505 10.43 -49.68 -18.96
N MET A 506 10.96 -50.39 -17.95
CA MET A 506 10.69 -50.08 -16.55
C MET A 506 11.26 -48.71 -16.14
N ARG A 507 12.50 -48.38 -16.54
CA ARG A 507 13.06 -47.04 -16.31
C ARG A 507 12.25 -45.93 -16.97
N LEU A 508 11.74 -46.18 -18.18
CA LEU A 508 10.87 -45.23 -18.87
C LEU A 508 9.53 -45.08 -18.13
N LEU A 509 8.94 -46.17 -17.64
CA LEU A 509 7.72 -46.16 -16.83
C LEU A 509 7.91 -45.40 -15.51
N GLU A 510 9.00 -45.66 -14.79
CA GLU A 510 9.38 -44.93 -13.57
C GLU A 510 9.53 -43.42 -13.84
N PHE A 511 10.24 -43.06 -14.92
CA PHE A 511 10.37 -41.67 -15.32
C PHE A 511 9.02 -41.02 -15.66
N THR A 512 8.15 -41.72 -16.38
CA THR A 512 6.81 -41.21 -16.68
C THR A 512 5.96 -41.04 -15.42
N TRP A 513 6.04 -41.99 -14.47
CA TRP A 513 5.35 -41.90 -13.20
C TRP A 513 5.84 -40.72 -12.36
N ASP A 514 7.14 -40.53 -12.23
CA ASP A 514 7.71 -39.39 -11.52
C ASP A 514 7.30 -38.06 -12.16
N SER A 515 7.24 -38.00 -13.50
CA SER A 515 6.77 -36.81 -14.22
C SER A 515 5.29 -36.53 -13.98
N GLU A 516 4.44 -37.57 -13.94
CA GLU A 516 3.02 -37.47 -13.64
C GLU A 516 2.79 -37.04 -12.18
N ASP A 517 3.60 -37.55 -11.26
CA ASP A 517 3.56 -37.20 -9.85
C ASP A 517 3.97 -35.73 -9.63
N GLU A 518 5.00 -35.25 -10.32
CA GLU A 518 5.38 -33.83 -10.26
C GLU A 518 4.32 -32.95 -10.94
N ALA A 519 3.71 -33.37 -12.06
CA ALA A 519 2.58 -32.68 -12.66
C ALA A 519 1.38 -32.61 -11.68
N ASN A 520 1.09 -33.69 -10.96
CA ASN A 520 0.06 -33.73 -9.92
C ASN A 520 0.39 -32.83 -8.72
N ARG A 521 1.67 -32.72 -8.32
CA ARG A 521 2.11 -31.76 -7.30
C ARG A 521 1.95 -30.33 -7.78
N GLN A 522 2.28 -30.04 -9.03
CA GLN A 522 2.07 -28.73 -9.64
C GLN A 522 0.57 -28.38 -9.71
N LEU A 523 -0.29 -29.34 -10.08
CA LEU A 523 -1.74 -29.15 -10.11
C LEU A 523 -2.30 -28.89 -8.69
N ARG A 524 -1.77 -29.55 -7.66
CA ARG A 524 -2.11 -29.25 -6.26
C ARG A 524 -1.65 -27.84 -5.86
N ARG A 525 -0.41 -27.45 -6.19
CA ARG A 525 0.08 -26.08 -5.96
C ARG A 525 -0.81 -25.04 -6.66
N ALA A 526 -1.18 -25.27 -7.91
CA ALA A 526 -2.09 -24.41 -8.67
C ALA A 526 -3.48 -24.33 -8.04
N LYS A 527 -4.05 -25.45 -7.56
CA LYS A 527 -5.33 -25.45 -6.81
C LYS A 527 -5.25 -24.62 -5.52
N TYR A 528 -4.17 -24.74 -4.75
CA TYR A 528 -3.97 -23.91 -3.55
C TYR A 528 -3.78 -22.43 -3.89
N GLN A 529 -3.07 -22.11 -4.96
CA GLN A 529 -2.93 -20.74 -5.45
C GLN A 529 -4.27 -20.18 -5.95
N GLY A 530 -5.07 -20.97 -6.68
CA GLY A 530 -6.43 -20.62 -7.10
C GLY A 530 -7.36 -20.35 -5.92
N ALA A 531 -7.33 -21.21 -4.88
CA ALA A 531 -8.09 -20.99 -3.65
C ALA A 531 -7.64 -19.72 -2.90
N ALA A 532 -6.34 -19.42 -2.88
CA ALA A 532 -5.82 -18.18 -2.29
C ALA A 532 -6.25 -16.94 -3.09
N MET A 533 -6.27 -17.02 -4.42
CA MET A 533 -6.75 -15.94 -5.29
C MET A 533 -8.27 -15.74 -5.17
N ALA A 534 -9.05 -16.81 -5.02
CA ALA A 534 -10.48 -16.74 -4.75
C ALA A 534 -10.78 -16.11 -3.38
N ALA A 535 -10.02 -16.46 -2.34
CA ALA A 535 -10.12 -15.81 -1.03
C ALA A 535 -9.76 -14.31 -1.11
N ARG A 536 -8.80 -13.95 -1.97
CA ARG A 536 -8.46 -12.55 -2.26
C ARG A 536 -9.58 -11.83 -3.02
N GLY A 537 -10.26 -12.52 -3.95
CA GLY A 537 -11.45 -12.03 -4.63
C GLY A 537 -12.56 -11.68 -3.63
N ALA A 538 -12.89 -12.61 -2.73
CA ALA A 538 -13.89 -12.38 -1.68
C ALA A 538 -13.54 -11.17 -0.78
N ALA A 539 -12.25 -10.98 -0.46
CA ALA A 539 -11.82 -9.80 0.31
C ALA A 539 -11.97 -8.48 -0.47
N LYS A 540 -11.81 -8.51 -1.80
CA LYS A 540 -12.09 -7.35 -2.66
C LYS A 540 -13.58 -7.08 -2.77
N ASP A 541 -14.42 -8.10 -2.82
CA ASP A 541 -15.88 -7.95 -2.84
C ASP A 541 -16.39 -7.33 -1.54
N ASP A 542 -15.84 -7.71 -0.38
CA ASP A 542 -16.11 -7.06 0.90
C ASP A 542 -15.70 -5.57 0.91
N GLU A 543 -14.59 -5.24 0.22
CA GLU A 543 -14.12 -3.85 0.08
C GLU A 543 -15.04 -3.05 -0.85
N ILE A 544 -15.49 -3.64 -1.95
CA ILE A 544 -16.48 -3.06 -2.86
C ILE A 544 -17.79 -2.80 -2.12
N GLN A 545 -18.29 -3.75 -1.32
CA GLN A 545 -19.50 -3.55 -0.51
C GLN A 545 -19.35 -2.41 0.50
N ARG A 546 -18.17 -2.29 1.14
CA ARG A 546 -17.88 -1.16 2.05
C ARG A 546 -17.84 0.18 1.30
N LEU A 547 -17.22 0.21 0.12
CA LEU A 547 -17.17 1.40 -0.72
C LEU A 547 -18.57 1.80 -1.21
N GLN A 548 -19.39 0.84 -1.63
CA GLN A 548 -20.79 1.08 -2.00
C GLN A 548 -21.59 1.65 -0.83
N LYS A 549 -21.44 1.09 0.37
CA LYS A 549 -22.07 1.66 1.58
C LYS A 549 -21.60 3.09 1.86
N TYR A 550 -20.30 3.35 1.71
CA TYR A 550 -19.73 4.68 1.91
C TYR A 550 -20.25 5.70 0.88
N VAL A 551 -20.41 5.30 -0.39
CA VAL A 551 -21.04 6.13 -1.42
C VAL A 551 -22.49 6.44 -1.05
N SER A 552 -23.27 5.45 -0.61
CA SER A 552 -24.64 5.68 -0.14
C SER A 552 -24.70 6.65 1.05
N ASP A 553 -23.77 6.55 2.00
CA ASP A 553 -23.67 7.48 3.14
C ASP A 553 -23.28 8.90 2.69
N LEU A 554 -22.42 9.03 1.67
CA LEU A 554 -22.07 10.33 1.08
C LEU A 554 -23.25 10.94 0.32
N GLU A 555 -24.01 10.15 -0.43
CA GLU A 555 -25.22 10.60 -1.10
C GLU A 555 -26.30 11.04 -0.11
N SER A 556 -26.43 10.36 1.04
CA SER A 556 -27.36 10.80 2.09
C SER A 556 -26.92 12.15 2.67
N LYS A 557 -25.62 12.31 2.97
CA LYS A 557 -25.06 13.57 3.45
C LYS A 557 -25.23 14.69 2.43
N LEU A 558 -25.08 14.40 1.13
CA LEU A 558 -25.26 15.38 0.07
C LEU A 558 -26.73 15.87 0.03
N ARG A 559 -27.70 14.94 0.11
CA ARG A 559 -29.11 15.28 0.23
C ARG A 559 -29.42 16.12 1.48
N ASP A 560 -28.79 15.83 2.61
CA ASP A 560 -28.94 16.62 3.82
C ASP A 560 -28.33 18.03 3.68
N THR A 561 -27.20 18.16 2.99
CA THR A 561 -26.61 19.48 2.69
C THR A 561 -27.44 20.29 1.69
N GLU A 562 -28.09 19.64 0.73
CA GLU A 562 -29.03 20.29 -0.20
C GLU A 562 -30.27 20.79 0.53
N LYS A 563 -30.80 20.03 1.50
CA LYS A 563 -31.88 20.51 2.39
C LYS A 563 -31.46 21.72 3.21
N LEU A 564 -30.27 21.67 3.82
CA LEU A 564 -29.69 22.80 4.56
C LEU A 564 -29.45 24.03 3.66
N ALA A 565 -29.15 23.83 2.37
CA ALA A 565 -29.02 24.92 1.41
C ALA A 565 -30.38 25.58 1.13
N HIS A 566 -31.46 24.81 1.01
CA HIS A 566 -32.83 25.33 0.93
C HIS A 566 -33.22 26.14 2.18
N ASP A 567 -32.92 25.62 3.37
CA ASP A 567 -33.18 26.34 4.63
C ASP A 567 -32.38 27.66 4.72
N ASN A 568 -31.22 27.73 4.06
CA ASN A 568 -30.39 28.93 3.98
C ASN A 568 -31.00 30.01 3.07
N ASP A 569 -31.73 29.62 2.02
CA ASP A 569 -32.47 30.55 1.18
C ASP A 569 -33.66 31.16 1.95
N ASP A 570 -34.35 30.39 2.78
CA ASP A 570 -35.38 30.91 3.71
C ASP A 570 -34.79 31.89 4.74
N LEU A 571 -33.58 31.59 5.25
CA LEU A 571 -32.82 32.51 6.11
C LEU A 571 -32.40 33.80 5.38
N LYS A 572 -32.10 33.72 4.09
CA LYS A 572 -31.76 34.89 3.26
C LYS A 572 -32.95 35.83 3.11
N ASP A 573 -34.14 35.27 2.96
CA ASP A 573 -35.39 36.04 2.90
C ASP A 573 -35.72 36.71 4.24
N THR A 574 -35.53 36.01 5.37
CA THR A 574 -35.69 36.61 6.70
C THR A 574 -34.66 37.71 6.99
N VAL A 575 -33.40 37.53 6.58
CA VAL A 575 -32.36 38.58 6.65
C VAL A 575 -32.73 39.77 5.75
N GLY A 576 -33.33 39.53 4.59
CA GLY A 576 -33.88 40.56 3.71
C GLY A 576 -34.96 41.40 4.40
N ALA A 577 -35.90 40.73 5.10
CA ALA A 577 -36.94 41.39 5.89
C ALA A 577 -36.36 42.22 7.04
N LEU A 578 -35.39 41.68 7.80
CA LEU A 578 -34.71 42.39 8.89
C LEU A 578 -33.93 43.61 8.38
N ARG A 579 -33.25 43.51 7.24
CA ARG A 579 -32.58 44.67 6.61
C ARG A 579 -33.58 45.77 6.23
N LYS A 580 -34.78 45.40 5.75
CA LYS A 580 -35.84 46.35 5.43
C LYS A 580 -36.37 47.06 6.68
N GLN A 581 -36.53 46.33 7.79
CA GLN A 581 -36.89 46.90 9.08
C GLN A 581 -35.80 47.84 9.61
N ASN A 582 -34.53 47.46 9.49
CA ASN A 582 -33.41 48.29 9.97
C ASN A 582 -33.26 49.60 9.17
N ARG A 583 -33.59 49.57 7.87
CA ARG A 583 -33.72 50.78 7.04
C ARG A 583 -34.86 51.70 7.51
N GLY A 584 -35.97 51.13 7.99
CA GLY A 584 -37.05 51.89 8.62
C GLY A 584 -36.60 52.59 9.90
N VAL A 585 -35.95 51.86 10.82
CA VAL A 585 -35.46 52.40 12.10
C VAL A 585 -34.40 53.49 11.89
N THR A 586 -33.50 53.33 10.91
CA THR A 586 -32.51 54.35 10.58
C THR A 586 -33.16 55.63 10.05
N SER A 587 -34.16 55.53 9.17
CA SER A 587 -34.91 56.70 8.69
C SER A 587 -35.67 57.44 9.81
N GLU A 588 -36.15 56.70 10.81
CA GLU A 588 -36.80 57.27 11.99
C GLU A 588 -35.79 57.96 12.91
N ASN A 589 -34.60 57.37 13.08
CA ASN A 589 -33.49 57.98 13.81
C ASN A 589 -33.02 59.28 13.16
N ASP A 590 -32.92 59.34 11.83
CA ASP A 590 -32.56 60.57 11.11
C ASP A 590 -33.63 61.66 11.30
N ARG A 591 -34.91 61.27 11.34
CA ARG A 591 -36.02 62.17 11.62
C ARG A 591 -35.98 62.70 13.06
N LEU A 592 -35.60 61.87 14.02
CA LEU A 592 -35.40 62.27 15.42
C LEU A 592 -34.19 63.19 15.57
N ARG A 593 -33.06 62.89 14.93
CA ARG A 593 -31.88 63.76 14.91
C ARG A 593 -32.20 65.15 14.36
N LYS A 594 -33.00 65.22 13.30
CA LYS A 594 -33.47 66.51 12.75
C LYS A 594 -34.31 67.29 13.76
N LYS A 595 -35.28 66.65 14.43
CA LYS A 595 -36.08 67.28 15.49
C LYS A 595 -35.24 67.74 16.68
N VAL A 596 -34.21 66.99 17.07
CA VAL A 596 -33.28 67.39 18.13
C VAL A 596 -32.51 68.65 17.71
N GLY A 597 -32.03 68.72 16.46
CA GLY A 597 -31.37 69.91 15.93
C GLY A 597 -32.30 71.14 15.89
N ASP A 598 -33.57 70.95 15.51
CA ASP A 598 -34.57 72.03 15.53
C ASP A 598 -34.82 72.53 16.97
N LEU A 599 -34.92 71.63 17.95
CA LEU A 599 -35.10 71.98 19.37
C LEU A 599 -33.86 72.64 19.99
N GLU A 600 -32.66 72.25 19.58
CA GLU A 600 -31.41 72.90 20.00
C GLU A 600 -31.35 74.35 19.49
N LYS A 601 -31.82 74.58 18.25
CA LYS A 601 -31.92 75.93 17.69
C LYS A 601 -32.93 76.79 18.44
N ASP A 602 -34.12 76.26 18.74
CA ASP A 602 -35.12 76.96 19.56
C ASP A 602 -34.56 77.31 20.96
N LYS A 603 -33.79 76.39 21.56
CA LYS A 603 -33.12 76.61 22.84
C LYS A 603 -32.08 77.71 22.76
N GLU A 604 -31.28 77.77 21.70
CA GLU A 604 -30.32 78.86 21.46
C GLU A 604 -31.02 80.21 21.30
N GLU A 605 -32.15 80.27 20.59
CA GLU A 605 -32.94 81.49 20.46
C GLU A 605 -33.50 81.97 21.81
N VAL A 606 -33.96 81.06 22.66
CA VAL A 606 -34.40 81.39 24.03
C VAL A 606 -33.24 81.89 24.89
N VAL A 607 -32.06 81.27 24.80
CA VAL A 607 -30.85 81.72 25.52
C VAL A 607 -30.42 83.11 25.05
N GLN A 608 -30.48 83.38 23.74
CA GLN A 608 -30.19 84.71 23.19
C GLN A 608 -31.19 85.75 23.71
N GLN A 609 -32.49 85.46 23.72
CA GLN A 609 -33.51 86.35 24.28
C GLN A 609 -33.30 86.59 25.79
N GLN A 610 -32.92 85.56 26.55
CA GLN A 610 -32.67 85.69 27.98
C GLN A 610 -31.41 86.52 28.26
N SER A 611 -30.36 86.38 27.44
CA SER A 611 -29.15 87.20 27.53
C SER A 611 -29.44 88.67 27.20
N ALA A 612 -30.31 88.95 26.23
CA ALA A 612 -30.75 90.31 25.90
C ALA A 612 -31.53 90.95 27.05
N LYS A 613 -32.46 90.21 27.67
CA LYS A 613 -33.19 90.67 28.88
C LYS A 613 -32.24 90.89 30.06
N GLN A 614 -31.25 90.02 30.25
CA GLN A 614 -30.25 90.17 31.30
C GLN A 614 -29.37 91.41 31.09
N ASN A 615 -28.99 91.70 29.84
CA ASN A 615 -28.23 92.90 29.50
C ASN A 615 -29.06 94.19 29.67
N GLU A 616 -30.36 94.15 29.36
CA GLU A 616 -31.27 95.27 29.64
C GLU A 616 -31.43 95.50 31.15
N ALA A 617 -31.59 94.42 31.93
CA ALA A 617 -31.64 94.50 33.39
C ALA A 617 -30.34 95.08 33.97
N LYS A 618 -29.17 94.67 33.46
CA LYS A 618 -27.88 95.24 33.85
C LYS A 618 -27.81 96.74 33.57
N ARG A 619 -28.25 97.20 32.39
CA ARG A 619 -28.31 98.64 32.06
C ARG A 619 -29.23 99.43 33.01
N ARG A 620 -30.37 98.84 33.42
CA ARG A 620 -31.25 99.46 34.42
C ARG A 620 -30.58 99.55 35.80
N VAL A 621 -29.87 98.50 36.21
CA VAL A 621 -29.12 98.48 37.47
C VAL A 621 -28.01 99.53 37.45
N GLU A 622 -27.23 99.61 36.37
CA GLU A 622 -26.18 100.62 36.21
C GLU A 622 -26.73 102.06 36.28
N LYS A 623 -27.90 102.30 35.66
CA LYS A 623 -28.59 103.59 35.72
C LYS A 623 -29.03 103.95 37.14
N LEU A 624 -29.62 102.99 37.87
CA LEU A 624 -30.00 103.17 39.28
C LEU A 624 -28.77 103.36 40.17
N GLN A 625 -27.67 102.67 39.90
CA GLN A 625 -26.39 102.86 40.60
C GLN A 625 -25.83 104.27 40.39
N ALA A 626 -25.88 104.79 39.17
CA ALA A 626 -25.46 106.17 38.88
C ALA A 626 -26.31 107.19 39.65
N GLU A 627 -27.62 106.96 39.76
CA GLU A 627 -28.55 107.80 40.52
C GLU A 627 -28.30 107.74 42.03
N ILE A 628 -28.03 106.54 42.58
CA ILE A 628 -27.61 106.37 43.98
C ILE A 628 -26.31 107.12 44.25
N VAL A 629 -25.33 107.07 43.34
CA VAL A 629 -24.05 107.80 43.49
C VAL A 629 -24.28 109.32 43.48
N ASP A 630 -25.18 109.84 42.64
CA ASP A 630 -25.53 111.27 42.61
C ASP A 630 -26.27 111.71 43.89
N LEU A 631 -27.19 110.89 44.40
CA LEU A 631 -27.87 111.11 45.69
C LEU A 631 -26.89 111.03 46.88
N THR A 632 -25.93 110.11 46.84
CA THR A 632 -24.88 109.98 47.85
C THR A 632 -23.93 111.18 47.81
N ARG A 633 -23.65 111.72 46.61
CA ARG A 633 -22.90 112.98 46.43
C ARG A 633 -23.65 114.19 47.02
N LYS A 634 -24.98 114.24 46.84
CA LYS A 634 -25.84 115.26 47.46
C LYS A 634 -25.87 115.15 49.00
N LEU A 635 -25.94 113.93 49.54
CA LEU A 635 -25.88 113.67 50.99
C LEU A 635 -24.51 113.97 51.62
N THR A 636 -23.41 113.69 50.90
CA THR A 636 -22.05 114.01 51.37
C THR A 636 -21.73 115.50 51.30
N ASN A 637 -22.35 116.25 50.39
CA ASN A 637 -22.32 117.71 50.39
C ASN A 637 -23.13 118.32 51.54
N ALA A 638 -24.18 117.66 52.03
CA ALA A 638 -24.98 118.11 53.18
C ALA A 638 -24.35 117.79 54.55
N ARG A 639 -23.29 116.96 54.61
CA ARG A 639 -22.67 116.49 55.86
C ARG A 639 -21.26 117.04 56.16
N LYS A 640 -20.80 118.10 55.46
CA LYS A 640 -19.49 118.73 55.70
C LYS A 640 -19.58 120.14 56.32
N ALA A 641 -20.28 120.24 57.44
CA ALA A 641 -20.05 121.26 58.46
C ALA A 641 -19.93 120.56 59.82
N GLY A 642 -18.70 120.47 60.36
CA GLY A 642 -18.47 120.03 61.73
C GLY A 642 -17.37 118.97 61.92
N SER A 643 -16.18 119.46 62.31
CA SER A 643 -15.14 118.84 63.16
C SER A 643 -14.60 117.44 62.80
N ARG A 644 -13.33 117.32 62.34
CA ARG A 644 -12.03 117.30 63.07
C ARG A 644 -11.67 115.93 63.72
N PRO A 645 -10.36 115.57 63.78
CA PRO A 645 -9.87 114.24 63.40
C PRO A 645 -9.01 113.54 64.47
N VAL A 646 -8.88 112.20 64.41
CA VAL A 646 -7.75 111.47 65.00
C VAL A 646 -7.37 110.28 64.10
N SER A 647 -6.07 110.21 63.84
CA SER A 647 -5.27 109.32 62.96
C SER A 647 -4.96 107.94 63.61
N PRO A 648 -4.00 107.11 63.11
CA PRO A 648 -3.92 106.41 61.81
C PRO A 648 -3.50 104.91 61.97
N ASN A 649 -3.05 104.28 60.86
CA ASN A 649 -2.32 102.99 60.71
C ASN A 649 -3.19 101.73 60.53
N ILE A 650 -3.10 100.85 59.51
CA ILE A 650 -2.01 100.49 58.56
C ILE A 650 -2.61 99.81 57.30
N SER A 651 -1.99 100.13 56.15
CA SER A 651 -1.72 99.35 54.93
C SER A 651 -2.83 98.68 54.08
N ALA A 652 -2.81 99.09 52.81
CA ALA A 652 -3.43 98.46 51.65
C ALA A 652 -2.53 97.38 51.01
N ARG A 653 -3.15 96.36 50.40
CA ARG A 653 -2.81 95.71 49.11
C ARG A 653 -3.79 94.54 48.93
N SER A 654 -4.73 94.58 47.98
CA SER A 654 -4.57 94.27 46.55
C SER A 654 -4.14 92.81 46.24
N PRO A 655 -4.52 92.28 45.07
CA PRO A 655 -5.12 90.94 44.92
C PRO A 655 -4.22 89.94 44.20
N GLN A 656 -4.52 88.63 44.31
CA GLN A 656 -4.64 87.66 43.21
C GLN A 656 -4.63 86.20 43.69
N PRO A 657 -5.24 85.26 42.92
CA PRO A 657 -5.11 83.82 43.09
C PRO A 657 -4.07 83.23 42.11
N VAL A 658 -3.09 82.45 42.58
CA VAL A 658 -2.32 81.52 41.74
C VAL A 658 -1.93 80.26 42.52
N THR A 659 -2.09 79.17 41.79
CA THR A 659 -1.67 77.78 41.95
C THR A 659 -0.20 77.52 42.33
N ARG A 660 -0.01 76.34 42.93
CA ARG A 660 1.17 75.43 42.91
C ARG A 660 2.44 75.78 43.71
N SER A 661 2.77 74.88 44.66
CA SER A 661 4.10 74.26 44.86
C SER A 661 3.94 73.05 45.85
N PRO A 662 4.92 72.15 46.10
CA PRO A 662 6.26 72.02 45.51
C PRO A 662 6.75 70.56 45.21
N ARG A 663 7.81 70.51 44.39
CA ARG A 663 8.94 69.53 44.32
C ARG A 663 9.61 69.35 45.73
N PRO A 664 10.68 68.54 46.00
CA PRO A 664 11.54 67.71 45.12
C PRO A 664 12.15 66.39 45.72
N SER A 665 12.97 65.73 44.88
CA SER A 665 14.30 65.13 45.16
C SER A 665 14.47 63.79 45.91
N ALA A 666 15.00 62.80 45.19
CA ALA A 666 16.38 62.26 45.27
C ALA A 666 16.53 61.23 44.12
N ARG A 667 17.42 61.30 43.12
CA ARG A 667 18.89 61.48 43.03
C ARG A 667 19.68 60.36 43.74
N ARG A 668 20.10 59.34 42.98
CA ARG A 668 21.42 58.70 43.10
C ARG A 668 21.91 58.19 41.74
N ARG A 669 23.20 58.41 41.50
CA ARG A 669 24.01 58.17 40.30
C ARG A 669 24.86 56.90 40.52
N THR A 670 25.00 56.07 39.46
CA THR A 670 26.22 55.39 38.88
C THR A 670 27.22 54.63 39.80
N PRO A 671 28.12 53.72 39.30
CA PRO A 671 28.55 53.47 37.91
C PRO A 671 28.73 51.98 37.49
N GLU A 672 29.23 51.82 36.27
CA GLU A 672 29.63 50.64 35.50
C GLU A 672 30.44 49.56 36.25
N ALA A 673 30.29 48.31 35.82
CA ALA A 673 31.37 47.32 35.80
C ALA A 673 31.19 46.39 34.60
N ILE A 674 32.13 46.50 33.67
CA ILE A 674 32.39 45.63 32.54
C ILE A 674 32.92 44.29 33.08
N ALA A 675 32.26 43.19 32.75
CA ALA A 675 32.85 41.85 32.81
C ALA A 675 32.44 41.09 31.56
N LEU A 676 33.38 41.03 30.63
CA LEU A 676 33.37 40.15 29.48
C LEU A 676 33.34 38.71 29.98
N SER A 677 32.32 37.96 29.60
CA SER A 677 32.35 36.50 29.64
C SER A 677 32.12 36.04 28.21
N GLU A 678 33.23 35.75 27.53
CA GLU A 678 33.30 35.10 26.23
C GLU A 678 32.80 33.66 26.40
N LEU A 679 31.52 33.42 26.15
CA LEU A 679 31.04 32.09 25.78
C LEU A 679 31.10 31.99 24.27
N SER A 680 32.17 31.33 23.82
CA SER A 680 32.38 30.78 22.49
C SER A 680 31.16 29.96 22.05
N VAL A 681 30.20 30.61 21.40
CA VAL A 681 29.22 29.95 20.54
C VAL A 681 29.96 29.58 19.26
N ARG A 682 30.56 28.39 19.24
CA ARG A 682 30.83 27.71 17.98
C ARG A 682 29.48 27.45 17.34
N SER A 683 29.19 28.20 16.27
CA SER A 683 28.18 27.87 15.27
C SER A 683 28.38 26.42 14.84
N THR A 684 27.44 25.56 15.22
CA THR A 684 27.16 24.30 14.55
C THR A 684 25.91 24.51 13.70
N ASP A 685 26.03 25.35 12.67
CA ASP A 685 24.99 25.63 11.67
C ASP A 685 24.92 24.57 10.54
N GLU A 686 25.55 23.41 10.70
CA GLU A 686 25.52 22.34 9.70
C GLU A 686 24.77 21.10 10.20
N GLN A 687 23.47 21.22 10.43
CA GLN A 687 22.59 20.05 10.41
C GLN A 687 21.26 20.45 9.76
N HIS A 688 21.32 20.49 8.43
CA HIS A 688 20.16 20.43 7.56
C HIS A 688 19.21 19.33 8.04
N ARG A 689 18.12 19.73 8.70
CA ARG A 689 16.94 18.88 8.89
C ARG A 689 16.25 18.77 7.54
N SER A 690 16.79 17.95 6.66
CA SER A 690 16.04 17.42 5.53
C SER A 690 14.83 16.70 6.10
N ALA A 691 13.62 17.18 5.79
CA ALA A 691 12.39 16.45 6.04
C ALA A 691 12.55 15.05 5.42
N ILE A 692 12.68 14.02 6.26
CA ILE A 692 12.83 12.63 5.83
C ILE A 692 11.51 12.25 5.14
N PRO A 693 11.50 12.05 3.82
CA PRO A 693 10.33 11.63 3.07
C PRO A 693 10.24 10.10 3.15
N GLU A 694 9.09 9.56 3.53
CA GLU A 694 8.81 8.11 3.61
C GLU A 694 9.70 7.34 4.62
N GLY A 695 9.16 6.27 5.21
CA GLY A 695 9.81 5.56 6.33
C GLY A 695 11.18 5.00 5.95
N ALA A 696 12.13 5.03 6.90
CA ALA A 696 13.50 4.58 6.69
C ALA A 696 13.62 3.08 7.03
N HIS A 697 14.34 2.30 6.21
CA HIS A 697 14.46 0.85 6.42
C HIS A 697 15.72 0.49 7.21
N LEU A 698 15.57 -0.44 8.15
CA LEU A 698 16.65 -1.03 8.92
C LEU A 698 16.62 -2.56 8.76
N ALA A 699 17.68 -3.13 8.20
CA ALA A 699 17.94 -4.57 8.29
C ALA A 699 18.64 -4.89 9.63
N PHE A 700 17.94 -5.63 10.48
CA PHE A 700 18.39 -6.09 11.79
C PHE A 700 18.61 -7.60 11.74
N THR A 701 19.87 -8.03 11.73
CA THR A 701 20.25 -9.45 11.72
C THR A 701 20.63 -9.90 13.13
N VAL A 702 19.95 -10.91 13.65
CA VAL A 702 20.36 -11.61 14.87
C VAL A 702 21.33 -12.70 14.48
N VAL A 703 22.62 -12.53 14.79
CA VAL A 703 23.68 -13.48 14.41
C VAL A 703 23.71 -14.63 15.41
N MET A 704 24.06 -14.33 16.66
CA MET A 704 24.17 -15.35 17.70
C MET A 704 23.87 -14.83 19.11
N LEU A 705 23.54 -15.76 20.00
CA LEU A 705 23.36 -15.56 21.44
C LEU A 705 24.30 -16.50 22.19
N MET A 706 25.03 -15.97 23.17
CA MET A 706 26.03 -16.70 23.96
C MET A 706 25.77 -16.58 25.46
N ASP A 707 26.25 -17.58 26.21
CA ASP A 707 26.30 -17.57 27.68
C ASP A 707 24.94 -17.28 28.33
N VAL A 708 23.90 -18.03 27.96
CA VAL A 708 22.54 -17.84 28.48
C VAL A 708 22.46 -18.27 29.95
N LEU A 709 22.29 -17.30 30.84
CA LEU A 709 22.13 -17.42 32.28
C LEU A 709 20.70 -17.05 32.68
N ARG A 710 20.13 -17.81 33.62
CA ARG A 710 18.90 -17.47 34.31
C ARG A 710 19.23 -17.26 35.78
N ASN A 711 18.88 -16.08 36.29
CA ASN A 711 19.19 -15.70 37.66
C ASN A 711 20.68 -15.79 38.04
N GLY A 712 21.57 -15.46 37.09
CA GLY A 712 23.02 -15.53 37.27
C GLY A 712 23.60 -16.95 37.27
N ARG A 713 22.81 -17.97 36.91
CA ARG A 713 23.26 -19.35 36.80
C ARG A 713 23.03 -19.87 35.37
N PRO A 714 23.94 -20.70 34.81
CA PRO A 714 23.72 -21.31 33.50
C PRO A 714 22.49 -22.22 33.54
N ILE A 715 21.70 -22.18 32.47
CA ILE A 715 20.51 -23.05 32.35
C ILE A 715 20.99 -24.45 31.96
N THR A 716 20.81 -25.42 32.86
CA THR A 716 21.18 -26.82 32.62
C THR A 716 20.04 -27.66 32.06
N GLU A 717 18.81 -27.16 32.13
CA GLU A 717 17.62 -27.86 31.66
C GLU A 717 17.56 -27.81 30.13
N PRO A 718 17.20 -28.92 29.44
CA PRO A 718 17.01 -28.90 28.00
C PRO A 718 15.76 -28.09 27.65
N GLY A 719 15.90 -27.26 26.63
CA GLY A 719 14.81 -26.41 26.15
C GLY A 719 15.19 -25.65 24.90
N HIS A 720 14.41 -24.61 24.60
CA HIS A 720 14.55 -23.82 23.41
C HIS A 720 14.65 -22.33 23.74
N VAL A 721 15.34 -21.57 22.91
CA VAL A 721 15.48 -20.12 23.02
C VAL A 721 14.79 -19.46 21.83
N ILE A 722 14.10 -18.37 22.13
CA ILE A 722 13.36 -17.53 21.18
C ILE A 722 13.71 -16.08 21.47
N ILE A 723 13.99 -15.30 20.44
CA ILE A 723 14.21 -13.86 20.56
C ILE A 723 13.03 -13.13 19.94
N LYS A 724 12.47 -12.15 20.66
CA LYS A 724 11.43 -11.25 20.16
C LYS A 724 12.02 -9.86 20.01
N LEU A 725 11.94 -9.31 18.81
CA LEU A 725 12.39 -7.96 18.50
C LEU A 725 11.19 -7.04 18.44
N LYS A 726 11.32 -5.81 18.94
CA LYS A 726 10.24 -4.83 18.96
C LYS A 726 10.78 -3.44 18.65
N SER A 727 10.14 -2.76 17.69
CA SER A 727 10.24 -1.32 17.49
C SER A 727 8.97 -0.64 18.02
N ILE A 728 8.83 0.67 17.81
CA ILE A 728 7.60 1.41 18.14
C ILE A 728 6.40 0.84 17.34
N LYS A 729 6.60 0.47 16.07
CA LYS A 729 5.54 0.05 15.16
C LYS A 729 5.47 -1.47 14.94
N GLU A 730 6.60 -2.16 14.98
CA GLU A 730 6.72 -3.52 14.48
C GLU A 730 7.27 -4.49 15.52
N LYS A 731 6.93 -5.76 15.36
CA LYS A 731 7.36 -6.84 16.25
C LYS A 731 7.71 -8.07 15.41
N TYR A 732 8.88 -8.62 15.68
CA TYR A 732 9.36 -9.85 15.04
C TYR A 732 9.71 -10.91 16.09
N ARG A 733 9.76 -12.16 15.66
CA ARG A 733 10.11 -13.32 16.46
C ARG A 733 11.03 -14.20 15.65
N THR A 734 12.16 -14.61 16.24
CA THR A 734 13.07 -15.54 15.60
C THR A 734 12.51 -16.96 15.53
N SER A 735 13.14 -17.82 14.74
CA SER A 735 12.92 -19.27 14.85
C SER A 735 13.27 -19.78 16.25
N VAL A 736 12.66 -20.91 16.61
CA VAL A 736 12.87 -21.57 17.89
C VAL A 736 14.14 -22.41 17.79
N LYS A 737 15.19 -22.06 18.52
CA LYS A 737 16.47 -22.80 18.52
C LYS A 737 16.66 -23.58 19.81
N VAL A 738 17.32 -24.74 19.76
CA VAL A 738 17.64 -25.52 20.96
C VAL A 738 18.67 -24.77 21.81
N LEU A 739 18.53 -24.84 23.13
CA LEU A 739 19.48 -24.24 24.07
C LEU A 739 20.87 -24.86 23.88
N SER A 740 21.87 -24.01 23.66
CA SER A 740 23.29 -24.34 23.50
C SER A 740 24.14 -23.24 24.15
N SER A 741 25.43 -23.48 24.39
CA SER A 741 26.36 -22.45 24.87
C SER A 741 26.49 -21.28 23.88
N VAL A 742 26.43 -21.60 22.58
CA VAL A 742 26.39 -20.66 21.47
C VAL A 742 25.23 -21.05 20.57
N ILE A 743 24.27 -20.12 20.41
CA ILE A 743 23.04 -20.32 19.64
C ILE A 743 23.09 -19.39 18.44
N ARG A 744 23.21 -19.95 17.23
CA ARG A 744 23.20 -19.18 15.98
C ARG A 744 21.80 -19.08 15.42
N PHE A 745 21.37 -17.86 15.12
CA PHE A 745 20.09 -17.58 14.47
C PHE A 745 20.32 -17.29 12.99
N ASP A 746 21.25 -16.38 12.68
CA ASP A 746 21.54 -15.90 11.33
C ASP A 746 20.26 -15.45 10.58
N GLU A 747 19.34 -14.81 11.32
CA GLU A 747 18.02 -14.36 10.83
C GLU A 747 17.98 -12.84 10.70
N THR A 748 17.50 -12.33 9.56
CA THR A 748 17.41 -10.89 9.26
C THR A 748 15.96 -10.42 9.25
N PHE A 749 15.69 -9.30 9.91
CA PHE A 749 14.39 -8.65 10.01
C PHE A 749 14.48 -7.22 9.48
N VAL A 750 13.53 -6.79 8.67
CA VAL A 750 13.51 -5.43 8.11
C VAL A 750 12.50 -4.59 8.87
N PHE A 751 12.95 -3.54 9.54
CA PHE A 751 12.12 -2.59 10.28
C PHE A 751 11.87 -1.32 9.47
N TYR A 752 10.65 -0.79 9.56
CA TYR A 752 10.25 0.51 9.03
C TYR A 752 10.22 1.56 10.16
N LEU A 753 11.24 2.41 10.18
CA LEU A 753 11.44 3.43 11.20
C LEU A 753 10.85 4.75 10.75
N ALA A 754 10.11 5.40 11.65
CA ALA A 754 9.52 6.71 11.36
C ALA A 754 10.51 7.83 11.70
N GLN A 755 11.29 7.64 12.75
CA GLN A 755 12.27 8.60 13.25
C GLN A 755 13.52 7.82 13.65
N PRO A 756 14.38 7.43 12.70
CA PRO A 756 15.53 6.56 12.98
C PRO A 756 16.45 7.11 14.08
N ASP A 757 16.58 8.43 14.21
CA ASP A 757 17.43 9.05 15.24
C ASP A 757 16.85 8.92 16.67
N GLN A 758 15.54 8.69 16.81
CA GLN A 758 14.83 8.56 18.09
C GLN A 758 14.35 7.13 18.36
N ASP A 759 14.20 6.32 17.31
CA ASP A 759 13.70 4.95 17.40
C ASP A 759 14.75 4.03 18.05
N VAL A 760 14.28 3.17 18.95
CA VAL A 760 15.08 2.16 19.64
C VAL A 760 14.49 0.78 19.37
N ILE A 761 15.33 -0.17 18.96
CA ILE A 761 14.93 -1.57 18.82
C ILE A 761 15.20 -2.29 20.15
N THR A 762 14.14 -2.85 20.74
CA THR A 762 14.25 -3.67 21.96
C THR A 762 14.24 -5.15 21.60
N LEU A 763 15.24 -5.88 22.10
CA LEU A 763 15.44 -7.31 21.93
C LEU A 763 15.12 -8.00 23.25
N HIS A 764 14.17 -8.94 23.22
CA HIS A 764 13.72 -9.71 24.38
C HIS A 764 14.06 -11.18 24.19
N VAL A 765 14.83 -11.78 25.10
CA VAL A 765 15.21 -13.20 25.06
C VAL A 765 14.27 -14.02 25.94
N PHE A 766 13.71 -15.10 25.38
CA PHE A 766 12.86 -16.05 26.09
C PHE A 766 13.43 -17.46 26.01
N TYR A 767 13.34 -18.19 27.12
CA TYR A 767 13.65 -19.61 27.23
C TYR A 767 12.38 -20.41 27.47
N LYS A 768 12.21 -21.51 26.74
CA LYS A 768 11.08 -22.42 26.86
C LYS A 768 11.59 -23.83 27.16
N GLN A 769 11.33 -24.31 28.38
CA GLN A 769 11.71 -25.66 28.80
C GLN A 769 10.99 -26.73 27.97
N HIS A 770 11.66 -27.84 27.66
CA HIS A 770 11.04 -28.93 26.91
C HIS A 770 9.82 -29.50 27.66
N GLY A 771 8.70 -29.69 26.95
CA GLY A 771 7.45 -30.22 27.53
C GLY A 771 6.60 -29.20 28.31
N VAL A 772 7.05 -27.96 28.50
CA VAL A 772 6.30 -26.91 29.20
C VAL A 772 5.85 -25.83 28.20
N SER A 773 4.59 -25.38 28.30
CA SER A 773 4.04 -24.35 27.42
C SER A 773 4.53 -22.93 27.77
N ARG A 774 4.97 -22.72 29.01
CA ARG A 774 5.39 -21.43 29.57
C ARG A 774 6.76 -20.98 29.03
N GLU A 775 6.81 -19.74 28.54
CA GLU A 775 8.05 -19.04 28.18
C GLU A 775 8.58 -18.28 29.41
N PHE A 776 9.85 -18.44 29.73
CA PHE A 776 10.56 -17.70 30.77
C PHE A 776 11.35 -16.56 30.13
N HIS A 777 11.14 -15.34 30.60
CA HIS A 777 11.92 -14.19 30.18
C HIS A 777 13.33 -14.25 30.77
N ILE A 778 14.36 -14.14 29.92
CA ILE A 778 15.77 -14.21 30.32
C ILE A 778 16.33 -12.81 30.53
N GLY A 779 16.08 -11.91 29.57
CA GLY A 779 16.55 -10.53 29.66
C GLY A 779 16.36 -9.75 28.37
N ASP A 780 16.73 -8.48 28.42
CA ASP A 780 16.53 -7.50 27.37
C ASP A 780 17.82 -6.79 26.95
N ALA A 781 17.88 -6.35 25.70
CA ALA A 781 18.91 -5.46 25.17
C ALA A 781 18.26 -4.40 24.26
N CYS A 782 18.77 -3.18 24.25
CA CYS A 782 18.28 -2.07 23.43
C CYS A 782 19.37 -1.58 22.48
N PHE A 783 18.98 -1.31 21.23
CA PHE A 783 19.87 -0.83 20.18
C PHE A 783 19.39 0.52 19.62
N SER A 784 20.31 1.47 19.50
CA SER A 784 20.08 2.79 18.89
C SER A 784 20.55 2.84 17.45
N MET A 785 19.79 3.52 16.59
CA MET A 785 20.13 3.61 15.17
C MET A 785 20.96 4.86 14.83
N ALA A 786 21.16 5.76 15.79
CA ALA A 786 21.82 7.05 15.57
C ALA A 786 23.33 6.95 15.20
N THR A 787 24.01 5.86 15.55
CA THR A 787 25.43 5.65 15.19
C THR A 787 25.62 4.80 13.93
N LEU A 788 24.56 4.55 13.15
CA LEU A 788 24.67 3.79 11.90
C LEU A 788 25.25 4.62 10.76
N TYR A 789 25.91 3.91 9.83
CA TYR A 789 26.46 4.45 8.60
C TYR A 789 25.67 3.85 7.43
N ARG A 790 25.33 4.69 6.46
CA ARG A 790 24.49 4.31 5.32
C ARG A 790 25.23 3.33 4.42
N GLY A 791 24.61 2.20 4.09
CA GLY A 791 25.16 1.15 3.22
C GLY A 791 26.21 0.24 3.88
N VAL A 792 26.56 0.48 5.14
CA VAL A 792 27.62 -0.28 5.83
C VAL A 792 27.03 -1.13 6.96
N PRO A 793 27.15 -2.47 6.91
CA PRO A 793 26.69 -3.33 7.99
C PRO A 793 27.54 -3.12 9.26
N ARG A 794 26.89 -2.76 10.36
CA ARG A 794 27.53 -2.51 11.65
C ARG A 794 27.26 -3.67 12.61
N GLN A 795 28.29 -4.44 12.90
CA GLN A 795 28.27 -5.51 13.90
C GLN A 795 28.31 -4.91 15.31
N ARG A 796 27.41 -5.36 16.19
CA ARG A 796 27.36 -4.95 17.61
C ARG A 796 27.21 -6.17 18.51
N ILE A 797 27.94 -6.14 19.62
CA ILE A 797 27.87 -7.18 20.64
C ILE A 797 27.39 -6.53 21.93
N ALA A 798 26.17 -6.81 22.36
CA ALA A 798 25.55 -6.19 23.52
C ALA A 798 25.24 -7.20 24.63
N PRO A 799 25.32 -6.81 25.91
CA PRO A 799 24.85 -7.64 27.01
C PRO A 799 23.31 -7.69 27.01
N VAL A 800 22.76 -8.90 27.12
CA VAL A 800 21.34 -9.10 27.44
C VAL A 800 21.20 -9.11 28.95
N VAL A 801 20.27 -8.33 29.49
CA VAL A 801 20.21 -8.02 30.92
C VAL A 801 18.89 -8.45 31.52
N GLN A 802 18.94 -9.21 32.61
CA GLN A 802 17.77 -9.57 33.40
C GLN A 802 17.36 -8.40 34.30
N ASN A 803 16.07 -8.20 34.53
CA ASN A 803 15.51 -7.10 35.32
C ASN A 803 15.98 -5.70 34.85
N PRO A 804 15.89 -5.38 33.55
CA PRO A 804 16.37 -4.11 33.00
C PRO A 804 15.71 -2.91 33.69
N GLY A 805 16.44 -1.81 33.86
CA GLY A 805 15.94 -0.59 34.50
C GLY A 805 15.88 -0.63 36.04
N THR A 806 16.32 -1.73 36.66
CA THR A 806 16.36 -1.87 38.12
C THR A 806 17.79 -1.96 38.63
N LYS A 807 18.01 -1.66 39.92
CA LYS A 807 19.32 -1.84 40.58
C LYS A 807 19.77 -3.30 40.66
N GLU A 808 18.85 -4.24 40.46
CA GLU A 808 19.13 -5.68 40.42
C GLU A 808 19.46 -6.17 39.01
N ALA A 809 19.57 -5.26 38.04
CA ALA A 809 19.90 -5.60 36.68
C ALA A 809 21.25 -6.33 36.63
N ARG A 810 21.26 -7.47 35.94
CA ARG A 810 22.46 -8.32 35.81
C ARG A 810 22.56 -8.89 34.42
N ARG A 811 23.78 -9.09 33.95
CA ARG A 811 24.04 -9.76 32.68
C ARG A 811 23.48 -11.18 32.70
N ALA A 812 22.69 -11.49 31.68
CA ALA A 812 22.01 -12.76 31.48
C ALA A 812 22.49 -13.47 30.22
N ALA A 813 22.92 -12.76 29.18
CA ALA A 813 23.54 -13.35 28.00
C ALA A 813 24.36 -12.30 27.27
N GLN A 814 24.98 -12.69 26.15
CA GLN A 814 25.58 -11.77 25.19
C GLN A 814 24.97 -12.03 23.81
N VAL A 815 24.48 -10.98 23.16
CA VAL A 815 23.89 -11.07 21.83
C VAL A 815 24.77 -10.34 20.83
N GLU A 816 24.98 -10.97 19.68
CA GLU A 816 25.63 -10.39 18.53
C GLU A 816 24.59 -10.12 17.45
N VAL A 817 24.53 -8.86 17.01
CA VAL A 817 23.62 -8.40 15.97
C VAL A 817 24.39 -7.65 14.90
N CYS A 818 23.88 -7.69 13.67
CA CYS A 818 24.34 -6.85 12.58
C CYS A 818 23.22 -5.90 12.18
N LEU A 819 23.52 -4.61 12.13
CA LEU A 819 22.58 -3.54 11.81
C LEU A 819 23.01 -2.90 10.50
N GLN A 820 22.13 -2.84 9.51
CA GLN A 820 22.40 -2.19 8.23
C GLN A 820 21.21 -1.33 7.83
N THR A 821 21.49 -0.15 7.29
CA THR A 821 20.48 0.70 6.67
C THR A 821 21.04 1.29 5.40
N ASP A 822 20.20 1.39 4.37
CA ASP A 822 20.55 2.02 3.10
C ASP A 822 19.89 3.40 2.94
N ASP A 823 19.14 3.86 3.94
CA ASP A 823 18.30 5.07 3.83
C ASP A 823 18.72 6.20 4.76
N PHE A 824 19.25 5.87 5.94
CA PHE A 824 19.59 6.84 6.98
C PHE A 824 20.97 6.59 7.59
N GLY A 825 21.39 7.47 8.50
CA GLY A 825 22.71 7.41 9.15
C GLY A 825 23.75 8.29 8.48
N LYS A 826 24.99 8.22 8.99
CA LYS A 826 26.12 9.00 8.47
C LYS A 826 26.48 8.48 7.06
N THR A 827 26.65 9.39 6.10
CA THR A 827 26.92 9.04 4.69
C THR A 827 28.38 8.68 4.41
N MET A 828 29.32 9.14 5.25
CA MET A 828 30.72 8.80 5.12
C MET A 828 30.99 7.43 5.72
N GLU A 829 31.68 6.55 4.99
CA GLU A 829 32.11 5.26 5.56
C GLU A 829 33.01 5.47 6.78
N PRO A 830 32.80 4.70 7.86
CA PRO A 830 33.61 4.84 9.07
C PRO A 830 35.04 4.38 8.81
N THR A 831 36.00 5.13 9.35
CA THR A 831 37.40 4.69 9.35
C THR A 831 37.61 3.52 10.32
N GLU A 832 38.60 2.67 10.07
CA GLU A 832 38.91 1.56 10.99
C GLU A 832 39.23 2.03 12.42
N GLU A 833 39.83 3.22 12.54
CA GLU A 833 40.16 3.83 13.83
C GLU A 833 38.90 4.23 14.61
N GLU A 834 37.89 4.79 13.94
CA GLU A 834 36.59 5.09 14.54
C GLU A 834 35.89 3.83 15.00
N VAL A 835 35.86 2.77 14.18
CA VAL A 835 35.24 1.49 14.56
C VAL A 835 35.93 0.88 15.79
N LYS A 836 37.27 0.93 15.86
CA LYS A 836 38.06 0.45 17.00
C LYS A 836 37.81 1.30 18.25
N LYS A 837 37.71 2.63 18.09
CA LYS A 837 37.41 3.57 19.17
C LYS A 837 36.03 3.31 19.74
N ASP A 838 35.01 3.24 18.91
CA ASP A 838 33.62 2.96 19.32
C ASP A 838 33.52 1.63 20.07
N ARG A 839 34.20 0.58 19.58
CA ARG A 839 34.23 -0.72 20.27
C ARG A 839 34.88 -0.61 21.65
N THR A 840 35.96 0.15 21.78
CA THR A 840 36.65 0.39 23.06
C THR A 840 35.74 1.16 24.02
N SER A 841 35.15 2.27 23.55
CA SER A 841 34.22 3.09 24.32
C SER A 841 32.97 2.31 24.76
N PHE A 842 32.42 1.46 23.90
CA PHE A 842 31.31 0.57 24.25
C PHE A 842 31.69 -0.38 25.39
N ASN A 843 32.84 -1.06 25.29
CA ASN A 843 33.30 -2.00 26.32
C ASN A 843 33.58 -1.30 27.66
N GLU A 844 34.14 -0.09 27.63
CA GLU A 844 34.32 0.73 28.82
C GLU A 844 32.98 1.12 29.46
N LEU A 845 32.00 1.49 28.64
CA LEU A 845 30.66 1.84 29.10
C LEU A 845 29.93 0.63 29.70
N VAL A 846 30.04 -0.55 29.10
CA VAL A 846 29.54 -1.82 29.68
C VAL A 846 30.15 -2.05 31.06
N LYS A 847 31.49 -2.02 31.17
CA LYS A 847 32.18 -2.22 32.47
C LYS A 847 31.79 -1.17 33.51
N LYS A 848 31.60 0.08 33.08
CA LYS A 848 31.15 1.16 33.96
C LYS A 848 29.74 0.86 34.47
N PHE A 849 28.79 0.53 33.60
CA PHE A 849 27.41 0.25 33.98
C PHE A 849 27.27 -1.03 34.82
N GLU A 850 28.05 -2.08 34.53
CA GLU A 850 28.10 -3.28 35.38
C GLU A 850 28.50 -2.98 36.83
N ASN A 851 29.40 -2.01 37.05
CA ASN A 851 29.92 -1.68 38.37
C ASN A 851 29.15 -0.57 39.10
N SER A 852 28.69 0.47 38.39
CA SER A 852 28.16 1.69 39.02
C SER A 852 26.68 1.95 38.77
N ALA A 853 26.10 1.44 37.67
CA ALA A 853 24.73 1.77 37.26
C ALA A 853 24.08 0.61 36.48
N PRO A 854 23.86 -0.54 37.13
CA PRO A 854 23.37 -1.74 36.48
C PRO A 854 22.02 -1.53 35.78
N GLU A 855 21.17 -0.62 36.29
CA GLU A 855 19.88 -0.28 35.68
C GLU A 855 19.99 0.16 34.21
N MET A 856 21.12 0.77 33.82
CA MET A 856 21.38 1.26 32.47
C MET A 856 22.03 0.21 31.54
N LEU A 857 22.44 -0.94 32.07
CA LEU A 857 23.23 -1.95 31.35
C LEU A 857 22.53 -2.50 30.10
N HIS A 858 21.20 -2.60 30.12
CA HIS A 858 20.42 -3.10 28.99
C HIS A 858 20.41 -2.16 27.79
N ALA A 859 20.74 -0.88 27.99
CA ALA A 859 20.64 0.18 26.99
C ALA A 859 21.99 0.87 26.74
N VAL A 860 23.13 0.19 27.00
CA VAL A 860 24.49 0.72 26.81
C VAL A 860 24.66 1.35 25.44
N ASP A 861 24.17 0.67 24.40
CA ASP A 861 24.27 1.14 23.02
C ASP A 861 23.50 2.45 22.78
N VAL A 862 22.34 2.61 23.42
CA VAL A 862 21.55 3.83 23.37
C VAL A 862 22.28 4.98 24.08
N TYR A 863 22.87 4.74 25.24
CA TYR A 863 23.64 5.75 25.96
C TYR A 863 24.94 6.14 25.24
N MET A 864 25.60 5.20 24.57
CA MET A 864 26.75 5.48 23.71
C MET A 864 26.36 6.48 22.61
N ALA A 865 25.23 6.23 21.93
CA ALA A 865 24.72 7.11 20.90
C ALA A 865 24.34 8.51 21.43
N SER A 866 23.73 8.59 22.62
CA SER A 866 23.35 9.87 23.24
C SER A 866 24.56 10.73 23.64
N ASN A 867 25.68 10.11 24.01
CA ASN A 867 26.91 10.82 24.37
C ASN A 867 27.65 11.38 23.15
N GLU A 868 27.44 10.84 21.95
CA GLU A 868 28.00 11.39 20.70
C GLU A 868 27.23 12.63 20.20
N LEU A 869 26.02 12.86 20.71
CA LEU A 869 25.17 14.01 20.37
C LEU A 869 25.39 15.23 21.29
N GLN A 870 26.24 15.10 22.32
CA GLN A 870 26.67 16.17 23.22
C GLN A 870 28.08 16.63 22.87
#